data_AF-H8GCJ9-F1
#
_entry.id   AF-H8GCJ9-F1
#
_cell.length_a   1.000
_cell.length_b   1.000
_cell.length_c   1.000
_cell.angle_alpha   90.00
_cell.angle_beta   90.00
_cell.angle_gamma   90.00
#
_symmetry.space_group_name_H-M   'P 1'
#
loop_
_entity.id
_entity.type
_entity.pdbx_description
1 polymer ?
#
loop_
_entity_poly.entity_id
_entity_poly.type
_entity_poly.pdbx_seq_one_letter_code
_entity_poly.pdbx_strand_id
1 'polypeptide(L)'
;MTTETDRRPDGTPADDMSDEGRGRTTPRRWSPRPGNRPEWLVGALALLLGCVFVVVDLAFNQGTLIAPIDDAYIHLQYASQLGSGHPFQYNTGDPVSTGASSLLYAFVLAAAHAVGPAGTALLAFAVAFGLACFAVTAVLVCKLGAALVGRVVGVWAGVLTAVSGPLLWGAASGMEVGLTAVLVTGSVLAFVRERPAGLFRWTPLLAALLAFVRPEGMFFAFTLSAAMVWTLWRAHGFRFARLALCCLPLLVGVAQYAFYRLATGTFSANGVQSKSHLSDRPIFYLGEFVDRTFANIRGIVDHFNGLNNTDFVFPFALVFFLGGLAYLLVMRPEWRALATAVVVGFALVVLSASTLSTALIHELRYFQPFLPLFVLFAATGGYALTRLVPRERERRMALHAVLLVMVLFTVVATPTWAVRLGRQAATIRDTDVSVAAWISDNLPPDAVVGVKDVGAIAYFGQRRVVDTIGLATNGFAEASNNGTGSLYEALRALPEGQRPTHFAVYEPWPGASMQPFVDVGVFASPPLTTFPVRTPPDLNNRRIVPFTEIDVHRADWTLAGSGDRAPVPGEVRDYLNVGSLESEGRHDHEVRTQQPGWQPYTVLRRQGDVVDSGRVIVGGESFTARGLTPGQDLTIATRVLSSAENRDVRVRIDGRDAGVWRLPESPDAWTTAEFTVAGELITSPEVTVELEPTRPLLSPYPEYTSFGYWFVQ
;
A
#
# COMPACT_ATOMS: atom_id res chain seq x y z
N MET A 1 -84.10 -21.47 -64.49
CA MET A 1 -85.31 -21.90 -63.77
C MET A 1 -85.21 -21.34 -62.36
N THR A 2 -86.01 -20.36 -61.93
CA THR A 2 -87.49 -20.41 -61.70
C THR A 2 -87.80 -21.38 -60.55
N THR A 3 -87.87 -20.94 -59.29
CA THR A 3 -89.02 -20.28 -58.60
C THR A 3 -90.10 -21.31 -58.18
N GLU A 4 -90.96 -21.11 -57.16
CA GLU A 4 -91.36 -19.89 -56.42
C GLU A 4 -92.04 -20.23 -55.06
N THR A 5 -91.90 -19.35 -54.02
CA THR A 5 -92.83 -19.14 -52.87
C THR A 5 -93.23 -20.34 -51.96
N ASP A 6 -93.72 -20.23 -50.71
CA ASP A 6 -94.20 -19.14 -49.83
C ASP A 6 -94.10 -19.62 -48.34
N ARG A 7 -94.40 -18.93 -47.22
CA ARG A 7 -94.86 -17.55 -46.88
C ARG A 7 -94.36 -17.17 -45.46
N ARG A 8 -94.63 -15.93 -45.03
CA ARG A 8 -94.51 -15.35 -43.66
C ARG A 8 -95.88 -15.29 -42.93
N PRO A 9 -96.06 -14.76 -41.70
CA PRO A 9 -95.15 -14.01 -40.81
C PRO A 9 -95.12 -14.59 -39.36
N ASP A 10 -94.72 -13.95 -38.24
CA ASP A 10 -94.09 -12.64 -37.91
C ASP A 10 -93.34 -12.72 -36.55
N GLY A 11 -92.78 -11.61 -36.05
CA GLY A 11 -92.48 -11.41 -34.61
C GLY A 11 -91.15 -10.73 -34.26
N THR A 12 -91.14 -9.40 -34.12
CA THR A 12 -90.08 -8.52 -33.55
C THR A 12 -90.74 -7.19 -33.06
N PRO A 13 -90.09 -6.23 -32.34
CA PRO A 13 -88.66 -6.03 -32.08
C PRO A 13 -88.25 -5.66 -30.62
N ALA A 14 -86.93 -5.53 -30.41
CA ALA A 14 -86.16 -4.63 -29.52
C ALA A 14 -84.70 -5.15 -29.53
N ASP A 15 -83.69 -4.46 -30.07
CA ASP A 15 -83.00 -3.25 -29.54
C ASP A 15 -82.40 -3.47 -28.13
N ASP A 16 -81.14 -3.13 -27.85
CA ASP A 16 -80.40 -1.96 -28.36
C ASP A 16 -78.85 -2.16 -28.46
N MET A 17 -78.18 -1.23 -29.17
CA MET A 17 -76.75 -0.85 -29.21
C MET A 17 -75.67 -1.78 -29.84
N SER A 18 -75.23 -1.35 -31.04
CA SER A 18 -73.85 -0.92 -31.42
C SER A 18 -72.73 -0.92 -30.35
N ASP A 19 -71.43 -1.02 -30.64
CA ASP A 19 -70.60 -1.30 -31.85
C ASP A 19 -69.11 -1.49 -31.36
N GLU A 20 -68.12 -1.34 -32.23
CA GLU A 20 -66.67 -1.23 -32.04
C GLU A 20 -65.82 -2.52 -31.96
N GLY A 21 -65.21 -2.85 -33.10
CA GLY A 21 -63.76 -2.66 -33.23
C GLY A 21 -62.84 -3.62 -32.47
N ARG A 22 -62.43 -4.73 -33.11
CA ARG A 22 -61.32 -5.60 -32.67
C ARG A 22 -59.94 -4.94 -32.81
N GLY A 23 -59.66 -3.91 -32.01
CA GLY A 23 -58.38 -3.24 -31.93
C GLY A 23 -57.28 -4.10 -31.28
N ARG A 24 -56.55 -4.90 -32.08
CA ARG A 24 -55.33 -5.59 -31.63
C ARG A 24 -54.21 -4.58 -31.33
N THR A 25 -54.18 -4.07 -30.10
CA THR A 25 -53.12 -3.19 -29.58
C THR A 25 -51.82 -3.95 -29.37
N THR A 26 -51.05 -4.12 -30.45
CA THR A 26 -49.65 -4.55 -30.34
C THR A 26 -48.88 -3.56 -29.45
N PRO A 27 -48.14 -4.01 -28.41
CA PRO A 27 -47.38 -3.11 -27.58
C PRO A 27 -46.27 -2.48 -28.43
N ARG A 28 -46.41 -1.18 -28.75
CA ARG A 28 -45.38 -0.39 -29.44
C ARG A 28 -44.07 -0.54 -28.67
N ARG A 29 -43.12 -1.31 -29.22
CA ARG A 29 -41.73 -1.31 -28.74
C ARG A 29 -41.22 0.13 -28.80
N TRP A 30 -41.04 0.74 -27.64
CA TRP A 30 -40.55 2.10 -27.53
C TRP A 30 -39.05 2.11 -27.85
N SER A 31 -38.72 2.28 -29.13
CA SER A 31 -37.35 2.47 -29.59
C SER A 31 -36.82 3.76 -28.96
N PRO A 32 -35.76 3.70 -28.12
CA PRO A 32 -35.22 4.91 -27.51
C PRO A 32 -34.66 5.81 -28.61
N ARG A 33 -35.09 7.09 -28.63
CA ARG A 33 -34.57 8.10 -29.57
C ARG A 33 -33.02 8.15 -29.47
N PRO A 34 -32.27 8.22 -30.58
CA PRO A 34 -30.81 8.06 -30.55
C PRO A 34 -29.99 9.02 -29.68
N GLY A 35 -30.54 10.17 -29.26
CA GLY A 35 -29.78 11.27 -28.64
C GLY A 35 -29.45 11.13 -27.14
N ASN A 36 -30.35 10.61 -26.30
CA ASN A 36 -30.20 10.73 -24.83
C ASN A 36 -29.60 9.49 -24.15
N ARG A 37 -28.26 9.43 -24.19
CA ARG A 37 -27.40 8.51 -23.41
C ARG A 37 -26.69 9.25 -22.26
N PRO A 38 -27.38 9.56 -21.14
CA PRO A 38 -26.84 10.37 -20.05
C PRO A 38 -25.59 9.76 -19.41
N GLU A 39 -25.38 8.45 -19.50
CA GLU A 39 -24.17 7.79 -19.02
C GLU A 39 -22.88 8.35 -19.65
N TRP A 40 -22.92 8.81 -20.91
CA TRP A 40 -21.76 9.45 -21.55
C TRP A 40 -21.60 10.93 -21.18
N LEU A 41 -22.71 11.62 -20.85
CA LEU A 41 -22.63 12.99 -20.28
C LEU A 41 -22.01 12.96 -18.88
N VAL A 42 -22.29 11.92 -18.09
CA VAL A 42 -21.63 11.66 -16.81
C VAL A 42 -20.13 11.35 -16.98
N GLY A 43 -19.76 10.57 -18.00
CA GLY A 43 -18.35 10.36 -18.36
C GLY A 43 -17.64 11.65 -18.78
N ALA A 44 -18.30 12.50 -19.57
CA ALA A 44 -17.77 13.81 -19.96
C ALA A 44 -17.64 14.78 -18.77
N LEU A 45 -18.57 14.74 -17.80
CA LEU A 45 -18.46 15.49 -16.54
C LEU A 45 -17.26 15.03 -15.70
N ALA A 46 -17.06 13.71 -15.57
CA ALA A 46 -15.91 13.14 -14.86
C ALA A 46 -14.58 13.54 -15.51
N LEU A 47 -14.50 13.51 -16.85
CA LEU A 47 -13.32 13.97 -17.59
C LEU A 47 -13.09 15.49 -17.41
N LEU A 48 -14.13 16.31 -17.53
CA LEU A 48 -14.05 17.76 -17.38
C LEU A 48 -13.56 18.17 -15.99
N LEU A 49 -14.10 17.55 -14.94
CA LEU A 49 -13.65 17.78 -13.56
C LEU A 49 -12.23 17.27 -13.32
N GLY A 50 -11.85 16.15 -13.95
CA GLY A 50 -10.46 15.68 -13.98
C GLY A 50 -9.50 16.71 -14.61
N CYS A 51 -9.88 17.30 -15.73
CA CYS A 51 -9.13 18.39 -16.34
C CYS A 51 -9.05 19.64 -15.45
N VAL A 52 -10.08 19.94 -14.65
CA VAL A 52 -10.02 21.02 -13.65
C VAL A 52 -8.99 20.72 -12.55
N PHE A 53 -8.87 19.47 -12.08
CA PHE A 53 -7.83 19.09 -11.12
C PHE A 53 -6.42 19.27 -11.72
N VAL A 54 -6.22 18.92 -12.99
CA VAL A 54 -4.95 19.17 -13.71
C VAL A 54 -4.68 20.67 -13.90
N VAL A 55 -5.70 21.48 -14.20
CA VAL A 55 -5.53 22.94 -14.30
C VAL A 55 -5.18 23.56 -12.93
N VAL A 56 -5.71 23.03 -11.83
CA VAL A 56 -5.33 23.46 -10.48
C VAL A 56 -3.89 23.05 -10.14
N ASP A 57 -3.44 21.85 -10.54
CA ASP A 57 -2.04 21.47 -10.39
C ASP A 57 -1.10 22.44 -11.13
N LEU A 58 -1.34 22.64 -12.43
CA LEU A 58 -0.56 23.56 -13.26
C LEU A 58 -0.55 24.99 -12.70
N ALA A 59 -1.64 25.45 -12.07
CA ALA A 59 -1.71 26.75 -11.42
C ALA A 59 -0.85 26.83 -10.13
N PHE A 60 -0.80 25.75 -9.34
CA PHE A 60 0.09 25.65 -8.17
C PHE A 60 1.58 25.48 -8.56
N ASN A 61 1.84 24.88 -9.73
CA ASN A 61 3.17 24.50 -10.21
C ASN A 61 3.66 25.29 -11.44
N GLN A 62 3.17 26.54 -11.60
CA GLN A 62 3.63 27.52 -12.59
C GLN A 62 3.65 27.02 -14.05
N GLY A 63 2.70 26.16 -14.41
CA GLY A 63 2.57 25.55 -15.74
C GLY A 63 3.30 24.22 -15.91
N THR A 64 4.00 23.72 -14.88
CA THR A 64 4.59 22.37 -14.85
C THR A 64 3.61 21.39 -14.21
N LEU A 65 3.42 20.20 -14.81
CA LEU A 65 2.63 19.12 -14.22
C LEU A 65 3.51 18.36 -13.21
N ILE A 66 3.05 18.24 -11.95
CA ILE A 66 3.77 17.54 -10.88
C ILE A 66 2.83 16.51 -10.24
N ALA A 67 3.32 15.29 -9.96
CA ALA A 67 2.52 14.30 -9.25
C ALA A 67 2.32 14.73 -7.78
N PRO A 68 1.12 14.57 -7.19
CA PRO A 68 0.85 14.95 -5.80
C PRO A 68 1.48 14.03 -4.75
N ILE A 69 2.29 13.05 -5.16
CA ILE A 69 2.95 12.07 -4.28
C ILE A 69 4.16 11.41 -4.96
N ASP A 70 5.20 11.08 -4.20
CA ASP A 70 6.43 10.47 -4.72
C ASP A 70 6.23 9.05 -5.30
N ASP A 71 5.38 8.20 -4.70
CA ASP A 71 5.16 6.82 -5.20
C ASP A 71 4.71 6.78 -6.68
N ALA A 72 4.17 7.88 -7.24
CA ALA A 72 3.83 7.98 -8.66
C ALA A 72 5.08 7.93 -9.56
N TYR A 73 6.18 8.56 -9.15
CA TYR A 73 7.45 8.51 -9.87
C TYR A 73 8.14 7.14 -9.75
N ILE A 74 7.88 6.36 -8.70
CA ILE A 74 8.32 4.95 -8.62
C ILE A 74 7.72 4.15 -9.78
N HIS A 75 6.43 4.34 -10.10
CA HIS A 75 5.80 3.72 -11.27
C HIS A 75 6.41 4.21 -12.59
N LEU A 76 6.73 5.51 -12.71
CA LEU A 76 7.35 6.08 -13.91
C LEU A 76 8.80 5.58 -14.09
N GLN A 77 9.56 5.36 -13.02
CA GLN A 77 10.91 4.81 -13.07
C GLN A 77 10.92 3.34 -13.52
N TYR A 78 10.11 2.48 -12.91
CA TYR A 78 9.97 1.08 -13.38
C TYR A 78 9.44 1.01 -14.83
N ALA A 79 8.57 1.94 -15.24
CA ALA A 79 8.07 2.04 -16.60
C ALA A 79 9.15 2.45 -17.60
N SER A 80 9.97 3.45 -17.26
CA SER A 80 11.12 3.90 -18.05
C SER A 80 12.12 2.78 -18.24
N GLN A 81 12.49 2.09 -17.16
CA GLN A 81 13.42 0.96 -17.18
C GLN A 81 12.89 -0.20 -18.02
N LEU A 82 11.65 -0.65 -17.79
CA LEU A 82 11.05 -1.76 -18.54
C LEU A 82 10.85 -1.41 -20.03
N GLY A 83 10.42 -0.18 -20.34
CA GLY A 83 10.27 0.31 -21.71
C GLY A 83 11.61 0.49 -22.45
N SER A 84 12.71 0.68 -21.71
CA SER A 84 14.07 0.78 -22.25
C SER A 84 14.80 -0.57 -22.34
N GLY A 85 14.16 -1.69 -21.96
CA GLY A 85 14.73 -3.03 -22.03
C GLY A 85 15.37 -3.56 -20.74
N HIS A 86 15.18 -2.88 -19.60
CA HIS A 86 15.65 -3.25 -18.27
C HIS A 86 14.47 -3.69 -17.37
N PRO A 87 13.84 -4.86 -17.63
CA PRO A 87 12.61 -5.26 -16.94
C PRO A 87 12.84 -5.44 -15.45
N PHE A 88 12.12 -4.65 -14.64
CA PHE A 88 12.12 -4.69 -13.17
C PHE A 88 13.48 -4.43 -12.49
N GLN A 89 14.47 -3.89 -13.21
CA GLN A 89 15.65 -3.26 -12.59
C GLN A 89 15.29 -1.83 -12.19
N TYR A 90 15.62 -1.38 -10.98
CA TYR A 90 15.29 -0.01 -10.56
C TYR A 90 16.34 1.02 -11.02
N ASN A 91 17.63 0.74 -10.78
CA ASN A 91 18.73 1.35 -11.55
C ASN A 91 19.18 0.39 -12.65
N THR A 92 19.72 0.91 -13.75
CA THR A 92 20.26 0.06 -14.83
C THR A 92 21.46 -0.74 -14.34
N GLY A 93 21.42 -2.07 -14.57
CA GLY A 93 22.44 -3.00 -14.09
C GLY A 93 22.19 -3.61 -12.71
N ASP A 94 21.12 -3.20 -12.00
CA ASP A 94 20.72 -3.86 -10.76
C ASP A 94 20.14 -5.27 -11.00
N PRO A 95 20.13 -6.13 -9.96
CA PRO A 95 19.20 -7.25 -9.88
C PRO A 95 17.75 -6.81 -10.03
N VAL A 96 16.87 -7.75 -10.38
CA VAL A 96 15.41 -7.49 -10.35
C VAL A 96 14.96 -7.18 -8.93
N SER A 97 14.06 -6.19 -8.78
CA SER A 97 13.41 -5.87 -7.51
C SER A 97 11.89 -5.87 -7.59
N THR A 98 11.22 -6.06 -6.45
CA THR A 98 9.75 -6.20 -6.37
C THR A 98 9.03 -4.93 -5.93
N GLY A 99 9.69 -3.77 -5.97
CA GLY A 99 9.06 -2.47 -5.70
C GLY A 99 7.94 -2.10 -6.68
N ALA A 100 7.93 -2.72 -7.87
CA ALA A 100 6.86 -2.63 -8.87
C ALA A 100 5.57 -3.36 -8.42
N SER A 101 4.95 -2.87 -7.35
CA SER A 101 3.74 -3.46 -6.73
C SER A 101 2.52 -3.54 -7.66
N SER A 102 2.49 -2.72 -8.72
CA SER A 102 1.46 -2.74 -9.77
C SER A 102 2.03 -3.15 -11.13
N LEU A 103 2.10 -4.46 -11.37
CA LEU A 103 2.73 -5.02 -12.56
C LEU A 103 2.00 -4.61 -13.85
N LEU A 104 0.66 -4.72 -13.91
CA LEU A 104 -0.09 -4.30 -15.10
C LEU A 104 0.10 -2.82 -15.42
N TYR A 105 0.17 -1.95 -14.40
CA TYR A 105 0.34 -0.53 -14.61
C TYR A 105 1.75 -0.18 -15.10
N ALA A 106 2.79 -0.84 -14.54
CA ALA A 106 4.15 -0.73 -15.04
C ALA A 106 4.25 -1.14 -16.52
N PHE A 107 3.60 -2.23 -16.95
CA PHE A 107 3.55 -2.61 -18.37
C PHE A 107 2.81 -1.59 -19.26
N VAL A 108 1.70 -1.00 -18.79
CA VAL A 108 0.95 0.02 -19.54
C VAL A 108 1.78 1.30 -19.73
N LEU A 109 2.46 1.77 -18.68
CA LEU A 109 3.33 2.94 -18.76
C LEU A 109 4.61 2.65 -19.57
N ALA A 110 5.21 1.47 -19.42
CA ALA A 110 6.38 1.06 -20.21
C ALA A 110 6.09 0.97 -21.71
N ALA A 111 4.89 0.50 -22.09
CA ALA A 111 4.43 0.51 -23.47
C ALA A 111 4.21 1.93 -24.03
N ALA A 112 3.92 2.92 -23.17
CA ALA A 112 3.92 4.32 -23.58
C ALA A 112 5.35 4.86 -23.72
N HIS A 113 6.23 4.62 -22.74
CA HIS A 113 7.65 5.04 -22.78
C HIS A 113 8.37 4.52 -24.03
N ALA A 114 8.19 3.24 -24.37
CA ALA A 114 8.74 2.63 -25.57
C ALA A 114 8.22 3.21 -26.91
N VAL A 115 7.17 4.04 -26.87
CA VAL A 115 6.61 4.76 -28.03
C VAL A 115 7.09 6.24 -28.09
N GLY A 116 7.66 6.78 -27.01
CA GLY A 116 8.33 8.09 -27.01
C GLY A 116 8.12 8.98 -25.77
N PRO A 117 6.94 9.03 -25.12
CA PRO A 117 6.74 9.80 -23.88
C PRO A 117 7.72 9.44 -22.75
N ALA A 118 8.61 10.37 -22.41
CA ALA A 118 9.58 10.25 -21.33
C ALA A 118 9.56 11.49 -20.41
N GLY A 119 10.18 11.41 -19.22
CA GLY A 119 10.22 12.52 -18.26
C GLY A 119 8.81 13.00 -17.87
N THR A 120 8.58 14.31 -17.92
CA THR A 120 7.27 14.93 -17.64
C THR A 120 6.17 14.52 -18.64
N ALA A 121 6.52 14.12 -19.86
CA ALA A 121 5.55 13.65 -20.84
C ALA A 121 4.94 12.27 -20.49
N LEU A 122 5.71 11.40 -19.82
CA LEU A 122 5.20 10.12 -19.33
C LEU A 122 4.27 10.31 -18.12
N LEU A 123 4.55 11.28 -17.24
CA LEU A 123 3.62 11.71 -16.18
C LEU A 123 2.32 12.26 -16.79
N ALA A 124 2.40 13.12 -17.82
CA ALA A 124 1.23 13.62 -18.52
C ALA A 124 0.40 12.50 -19.16
N PHE A 125 1.04 11.46 -19.72
CA PHE A 125 0.36 10.25 -20.18
C PHE A 125 -0.30 9.48 -19.02
N ALA A 126 0.40 9.26 -17.91
CA ALA A 126 -0.10 8.55 -16.73
C ALA A 126 -1.39 9.20 -16.17
N VAL A 127 -1.37 10.53 -16.03
CA VAL A 127 -2.50 11.36 -15.60
C VAL A 127 -3.65 11.31 -16.61
N ALA A 128 -3.37 11.53 -17.91
CA ALA A 128 -4.41 11.49 -18.95
C ALA A 128 -5.08 10.10 -19.06
N PHE A 129 -4.32 9.02 -18.91
CA PHE A 129 -4.81 7.65 -18.86
C PHE A 129 -5.67 7.40 -17.60
N GLY A 130 -5.23 7.87 -16.43
CA GLY A 130 -5.99 7.82 -15.18
C GLY A 130 -7.35 8.50 -15.29
N LEU A 131 -7.38 9.73 -15.84
CA LEU A 131 -8.61 10.48 -16.12
C LEU A 131 -9.52 9.77 -17.14
N ALA A 132 -8.96 9.19 -18.20
CA ALA A 132 -9.73 8.44 -19.19
C ALA A 132 -10.37 7.18 -18.57
N CYS A 133 -9.63 6.42 -17.77
CA CYS A 133 -10.16 5.27 -17.03
C CYS A 133 -11.23 5.67 -16.01
N PHE A 134 -11.08 6.80 -15.32
CA PHE A 134 -12.09 7.34 -14.41
C PHE A 134 -13.37 7.80 -15.14
N ALA A 135 -13.23 8.50 -16.27
CA ALA A 135 -14.37 8.88 -17.12
C ALA A 135 -15.15 7.65 -17.62
N VAL A 136 -14.45 6.59 -18.04
CA VAL A 136 -15.08 5.30 -18.36
C VAL A 136 -15.72 4.68 -17.11
N THR A 137 -15.07 4.72 -15.95
CA THR A 137 -15.61 4.18 -14.69
C THR A 137 -16.96 4.78 -14.34
N ALA A 138 -17.12 6.11 -14.40
CA ALA A 138 -18.41 6.76 -14.14
C ALA A 138 -19.52 6.29 -15.13
N VAL A 139 -19.17 6.10 -16.40
CA VAL A 139 -20.05 5.50 -17.42
C VAL A 139 -20.42 4.04 -17.07
N LEU A 140 -19.49 3.26 -16.52
CA LEU A 140 -19.74 1.88 -16.09
C LEU A 140 -20.62 1.81 -14.85
N VAL A 141 -20.43 2.71 -13.86
CA VAL A 141 -21.32 2.85 -12.68
C VAL A 141 -22.76 3.13 -13.14
N CYS A 142 -22.95 4.05 -14.10
CA CYS A 142 -24.28 4.29 -14.68
C CYS A 142 -24.92 3.03 -15.26
N LYS A 143 -24.15 2.24 -16.01
CA LYS A 143 -24.61 0.99 -16.65
C LYS A 143 -24.88 -0.11 -15.61
N LEU A 144 -24.12 -0.15 -14.51
CA LEU A 144 -24.23 -1.14 -13.44
C LEU A 144 -25.44 -0.86 -12.53
N GLY A 145 -25.60 0.38 -12.04
CA GLY A 145 -26.77 0.77 -11.25
C GLY A 145 -28.08 0.68 -12.04
N ALA A 146 -28.03 0.95 -13.34
CA ALA A 146 -29.18 0.75 -14.23
C ALA A 146 -29.59 -0.73 -14.37
N ALA A 147 -28.63 -1.67 -14.30
CA ALA A 147 -28.88 -3.10 -14.40
C ALA A 147 -29.29 -3.76 -13.06
N LEU A 148 -28.68 -3.34 -11.94
CA LEU A 148 -29.00 -3.86 -10.61
C LEU A 148 -30.33 -3.30 -10.06
N VAL A 149 -30.60 -2.01 -10.27
CA VAL A 149 -31.67 -1.28 -9.57
C VAL A 149 -32.59 -0.53 -10.52
N GLY A 150 -32.04 0.31 -11.40
CA GLY A 150 -32.80 1.08 -12.39
C GLY A 150 -32.12 2.37 -12.81
N ARG A 151 -32.52 2.91 -13.98
CA ARG A 151 -31.82 4.01 -14.68
C ARG A 151 -31.55 5.25 -13.81
N VAL A 152 -32.49 5.62 -12.92
CA VAL A 152 -32.35 6.78 -12.03
C VAL A 152 -31.17 6.58 -11.07
N VAL A 153 -31.12 5.45 -10.35
CA VAL A 153 -30.04 5.12 -9.40
C VAL A 153 -28.70 5.01 -10.13
N GLY A 154 -28.67 4.41 -11.33
CA GLY A 154 -27.46 4.39 -12.16
C GLY A 154 -26.94 5.78 -12.51
N VAL A 155 -27.77 6.68 -13.02
CA VAL A 155 -27.33 8.04 -13.37
C VAL A 155 -26.85 8.81 -12.14
N TRP A 156 -27.58 8.78 -11.02
CA TRP A 156 -27.14 9.45 -9.79
C TRP A 156 -25.86 8.86 -9.19
N ALA A 157 -25.70 7.53 -9.16
CA ALA A 157 -24.46 6.90 -8.70
C ALA A 157 -23.25 7.27 -9.58
N GLY A 158 -23.46 7.37 -10.90
CA GLY A 158 -22.42 7.84 -11.81
C GLY A 158 -22.10 9.33 -11.63
N VAL A 159 -23.08 10.19 -11.37
CA VAL A 159 -22.85 11.60 -11.01
C VAL A 159 -22.06 11.70 -9.71
N LEU A 160 -22.48 11.00 -8.65
CA LEU A 160 -21.75 10.91 -7.37
C LEU A 160 -20.30 10.44 -7.57
N THR A 161 -20.08 9.46 -8.44
CA THR A 161 -18.73 9.00 -8.83
C THR A 161 -17.96 10.12 -9.53
N ALA A 162 -18.55 10.79 -10.52
CA ALA A 162 -17.93 11.83 -11.33
C ALA A 162 -17.54 13.09 -10.55
N VAL A 163 -18.28 13.44 -9.48
CA VAL A 163 -18.00 14.61 -8.62
C VAL A 163 -17.18 14.29 -7.37
N SER A 164 -16.84 13.01 -7.14
CA SER A 164 -16.14 12.58 -5.93
C SER A 164 -14.69 13.11 -5.89
N GLY A 165 -14.42 14.04 -4.97
CA GLY A 165 -13.10 14.64 -4.75
C GLY A 165 -11.94 13.65 -4.60
N PRO A 166 -12.05 12.61 -3.76
CA PRO A 166 -10.99 11.59 -3.64
C PRO A 166 -10.76 10.79 -4.92
N LEU A 167 -11.81 10.52 -5.70
CA LEU A 167 -11.68 9.81 -6.98
C LEU A 167 -11.06 10.69 -8.07
N LEU A 168 -11.38 11.99 -8.08
CA LEU A 168 -10.77 12.97 -8.96
C LEU A 168 -9.28 13.17 -8.63
N TRP A 169 -8.94 13.26 -7.35
CA TRP A 169 -7.55 13.26 -6.87
C TRP A 169 -6.82 11.99 -7.32
N GLY A 170 -7.40 10.82 -7.07
CA GLY A 170 -6.80 9.53 -7.45
C GLY A 170 -6.60 9.37 -8.95
N ALA A 171 -7.58 9.78 -9.76
CA ALA A 171 -7.49 9.74 -11.22
C ALA A 171 -6.46 10.72 -11.80
N ALA A 172 -6.21 11.85 -11.12
CA ALA A 172 -5.22 12.85 -11.52
C ALA A 172 -3.82 12.63 -10.90
N SER A 173 -3.65 11.66 -9.99
CA SER A 173 -2.42 11.46 -9.20
C SER A 173 -1.23 10.86 -9.96
N GLY A 174 -1.43 10.30 -11.15
CA GLY A 174 -0.42 9.49 -11.83
C GLY A 174 -0.25 8.06 -11.28
N MET A 175 -1.07 7.66 -10.29
CA MET A 175 -1.11 6.29 -9.76
C MET A 175 -2.07 5.37 -10.56
N GLU A 176 -2.02 4.07 -10.29
CA GLU A 176 -2.84 3.01 -10.90
C GLU A 176 -4.34 3.05 -10.50
N VAL A 177 -4.77 4.07 -9.73
CA VAL A 177 -6.11 4.18 -9.15
C VAL A 177 -7.20 4.16 -10.22
N GLY A 178 -7.04 4.93 -11.30
CA GLY A 178 -8.01 4.97 -12.40
C GLY A 178 -8.16 3.61 -13.13
N LEU A 179 -7.03 2.94 -13.38
CA LEU A 179 -6.99 1.60 -14.00
C LEU A 179 -7.66 0.56 -13.11
N THR A 180 -7.36 0.58 -11.81
CA THR A 180 -7.97 -0.32 -10.83
C THR A 180 -9.48 -0.07 -10.75
N ALA A 181 -9.93 1.19 -10.67
CA ALA A 181 -11.34 1.55 -10.58
C ALA A 181 -12.18 1.07 -11.78
N VAL A 182 -11.63 1.16 -13.01
CA VAL A 182 -12.33 0.69 -14.21
C VAL A 182 -12.36 -0.83 -14.31
N LEU A 183 -11.35 -1.54 -13.81
CA LEU A 183 -11.33 -3.01 -13.75
C LEU A 183 -12.23 -3.58 -12.63
N VAL A 184 -12.25 -2.97 -11.45
CA VAL A 184 -13.20 -3.28 -10.36
C VAL A 184 -14.65 -3.10 -10.84
N THR A 185 -14.97 -1.94 -11.42
CA THR A 185 -16.35 -1.65 -11.87
C THR A 185 -16.72 -2.46 -13.12
N GLY A 186 -15.75 -2.67 -14.02
CA GLY A 186 -15.92 -3.43 -15.26
C GLY A 186 -16.12 -4.93 -15.04
N SER A 187 -15.37 -5.56 -14.14
CA SER A 187 -15.54 -6.98 -13.79
C SER A 187 -16.90 -7.23 -13.14
N VAL A 188 -17.36 -6.35 -12.24
CA VAL A 188 -18.71 -6.44 -11.65
C VAL A 188 -19.82 -6.21 -12.70
N LEU A 189 -19.66 -5.26 -13.63
CA LEU A 189 -20.61 -5.07 -14.72
C LEU A 189 -20.62 -6.24 -15.72
N ALA A 190 -19.47 -6.87 -15.98
CA ALA A 190 -19.39 -8.10 -16.75
C ALA A 190 -20.15 -9.22 -16.02
N PHE A 191 -19.95 -9.40 -14.71
CA PHE A 191 -20.66 -10.42 -13.93
C PHE A 191 -22.17 -10.25 -14.07
N VAL A 192 -22.68 -9.03 -13.87
CA VAL A 192 -24.12 -8.70 -13.96
C VAL A 192 -24.69 -8.99 -15.35
N ARG A 193 -23.90 -8.87 -16.41
CA ARG A 193 -24.31 -9.15 -17.80
C ARG A 193 -24.18 -10.62 -18.21
N GLU A 194 -23.20 -11.34 -17.68
CA GLU A 194 -22.90 -12.73 -18.02
C GLU A 194 -23.67 -13.74 -17.16
N ARG A 195 -24.00 -13.37 -15.91
CA ARG A 195 -24.77 -14.18 -14.94
C ARG A 195 -26.10 -14.72 -15.48
N PRO A 196 -26.94 -13.97 -16.22
CA PRO A 196 -28.19 -14.50 -16.77
C PRO A 196 -28.01 -15.64 -17.78
N ALA A 197 -26.85 -15.71 -18.47
CA ALA A 197 -26.54 -16.76 -19.42
C ALA A 197 -25.69 -17.89 -18.84
N GLY A 198 -25.06 -17.70 -17.67
CA GLY A 198 -24.08 -18.65 -17.12
C GLY A 198 -22.82 -18.77 -18.00
N LEU A 199 -22.47 -17.70 -18.72
CA LEU A 199 -21.38 -17.66 -19.70
C LEU A 199 -20.35 -16.58 -19.34
N PHE A 200 -19.66 -16.78 -18.21
CA PHE A 200 -18.57 -15.90 -17.80
C PHE A 200 -17.39 -16.01 -18.78
N ARG A 201 -17.03 -14.90 -19.44
CA ARG A 201 -15.90 -14.77 -20.36
C ARG A 201 -15.10 -13.51 -20.05
N TRP A 202 -15.77 -12.37 -19.97
CA TRP A 202 -15.17 -11.07 -19.67
C TRP A 202 -14.96 -10.87 -18.17
N THR A 203 -15.87 -11.39 -17.34
CA THR A 203 -15.74 -11.33 -15.87
C THR A 203 -14.40 -11.89 -15.36
N PRO A 204 -13.99 -13.13 -15.69
CA PRO A 204 -12.72 -13.68 -15.22
C PRO A 204 -11.50 -12.96 -15.83
N LEU A 205 -11.57 -12.51 -17.09
CA LEU A 205 -10.48 -11.77 -17.72
C LEU A 205 -10.24 -10.42 -17.02
N LEU A 206 -11.30 -9.64 -16.78
CA LEU A 206 -11.21 -8.36 -16.09
C LEU A 206 -10.82 -8.52 -14.61
N ALA A 207 -11.27 -9.58 -13.95
CA ALA A 207 -10.85 -9.92 -12.59
C ALA A 207 -9.38 -10.38 -12.53
N ALA A 208 -8.88 -11.08 -13.55
CA ALA A 208 -7.49 -11.50 -13.62
C ALA A 208 -6.56 -10.31 -13.90
N LEU A 209 -6.96 -9.40 -14.79
CA LEU A 209 -6.27 -8.12 -14.99
C LEU A 209 -6.27 -7.29 -13.69
N LEU A 210 -7.41 -7.22 -12.97
CA LEU A 210 -7.50 -6.55 -11.67
C LEU A 210 -6.52 -7.12 -10.64
N ALA A 211 -6.40 -8.44 -10.57
CA ALA A 211 -5.44 -9.10 -9.68
C ALA A 211 -3.99 -8.70 -9.98
N PHE A 212 -3.66 -8.48 -11.25
CA PHE A 212 -2.33 -8.07 -11.72
C PHE A 212 -2.03 -6.56 -11.52
N VAL A 213 -3.00 -5.77 -11.05
CA VAL A 213 -2.79 -4.34 -10.72
C VAL A 213 -2.44 -4.14 -9.24
N ARG A 214 -3.07 -4.88 -8.33
CA ARG A 214 -2.99 -4.60 -6.88
C ARG A 214 -3.31 -5.82 -6.01
N PRO A 215 -2.66 -6.00 -4.84
CA PRO A 215 -3.04 -7.03 -3.86
C PRO A 215 -4.51 -6.94 -3.39
N GLU A 216 -5.03 -5.73 -3.17
CA GLU A 216 -6.44 -5.52 -2.80
C GLU A 216 -7.37 -5.90 -3.96
N GLY A 217 -6.96 -5.58 -5.19
CA GLY A 217 -7.64 -5.99 -6.41
C GLY A 217 -7.68 -7.51 -6.58
N MET A 218 -6.59 -8.20 -6.25
CA MET A 218 -6.48 -9.66 -6.25
C MET A 218 -7.47 -10.29 -5.25
N PHE A 219 -7.51 -9.83 -3.99
CA PHE A 219 -8.48 -10.35 -3.01
C PHE A 219 -9.94 -10.15 -3.46
N PHE A 220 -10.26 -8.99 -4.05
CA PHE A 220 -11.60 -8.74 -4.62
C PHE A 220 -11.89 -9.62 -5.84
N ALA A 221 -10.89 -9.88 -6.69
CA ALA A 221 -11.01 -10.79 -7.84
C ALA A 221 -11.23 -12.25 -7.42
N PHE A 222 -10.68 -12.67 -6.28
CA PHE A 222 -10.90 -14.02 -5.73
C PHE A 222 -12.35 -14.21 -5.26
N THR A 223 -12.98 -13.20 -4.64
CA THR A 223 -14.39 -13.31 -4.25
C THR A 223 -15.32 -13.30 -5.47
N LEU A 224 -15.01 -12.53 -6.52
CA LEU A 224 -15.72 -12.62 -7.80
C LEU A 224 -15.57 -14.00 -8.45
N SER A 225 -14.40 -14.63 -8.33
CA SER A 225 -14.16 -16.01 -8.77
C SER A 225 -15.09 -16.99 -8.05
N ALA A 226 -15.18 -16.90 -6.71
CA ALA A 226 -16.12 -17.69 -5.92
C ALA A 226 -17.60 -17.44 -6.30
N ALA A 227 -18.00 -16.19 -6.58
CA ALA A 227 -19.36 -15.88 -7.05
C ALA A 227 -19.68 -16.49 -8.42
N MET A 228 -18.72 -16.53 -9.34
CA MET A 228 -18.89 -17.19 -10.65
C MET A 228 -19.09 -18.70 -10.47
N VAL A 229 -18.24 -19.35 -9.66
CA VAL A 229 -18.34 -20.78 -9.36
C VAL A 229 -19.67 -21.13 -8.69
N TRP A 230 -20.09 -20.36 -7.67
CA TRP A 230 -21.39 -20.54 -7.01
C TRP A 230 -22.57 -20.39 -7.99
N THR A 231 -22.49 -19.41 -8.90
CA THR A 231 -23.52 -19.21 -9.93
C THR A 231 -23.59 -20.38 -10.90
N LEU A 232 -22.44 -20.89 -11.38
CA LEU A 232 -22.39 -22.05 -12.28
C LEU A 232 -22.88 -23.33 -11.59
N TRP A 233 -22.54 -23.54 -10.31
CA TRP A 233 -22.98 -24.69 -9.52
C TRP A 233 -24.51 -24.73 -9.41
N ARG A 234 -25.14 -23.62 -8.99
CA ARG A 234 -26.61 -23.55 -8.88
C ARG A 234 -27.33 -23.65 -10.23
N ALA A 235 -26.69 -23.22 -11.32
CA ALA A 235 -27.19 -23.40 -12.67
C ALA A 235 -27.02 -24.85 -13.20
N HIS A 236 -26.43 -25.77 -12.43
CA HIS A 236 -26.06 -27.13 -12.84
C HIS A 236 -25.17 -27.16 -14.11
N GLY A 237 -24.52 -26.04 -14.43
CA GLY A 237 -23.88 -25.75 -15.71
C GLY A 237 -22.43 -26.22 -15.83
N PHE A 238 -22.07 -27.32 -15.16
CA PHE A 238 -20.69 -27.77 -15.03
C PHE A 238 -20.05 -28.14 -16.37
N ARG A 239 -18.95 -27.45 -16.70
CA ARG A 239 -17.96 -27.86 -17.70
C ARG A 239 -16.58 -27.45 -17.20
N PHE A 240 -15.61 -28.37 -17.16
CA PHE A 240 -14.28 -28.14 -16.58
C PHE A 240 -13.61 -26.87 -17.13
N ALA A 241 -13.62 -26.68 -18.47
CA ALA A 241 -13.04 -25.49 -19.10
C ALA A 241 -13.68 -24.15 -18.67
N ARG A 242 -14.95 -24.13 -18.23
CA ARG A 242 -15.58 -22.92 -17.66
C ARG A 242 -15.12 -22.68 -16.23
N LEU A 243 -14.99 -23.73 -15.43
CA LEU A 243 -14.47 -23.65 -14.07
C LEU A 243 -13.01 -23.16 -14.07
N ALA A 244 -12.16 -23.73 -14.93
CA ALA A 244 -10.78 -23.30 -15.11
C ALA A 244 -10.67 -21.81 -15.47
N LEU A 245 -11.53 -21.32 -16.40
CA LEU A 245 -11.57 -19.90 -16.74
C LEU A 245 -12.05 -19.02 -15.57
N CYS A 246 -13.04 -19.47 -14.78
CA CYS A 246 -13.45 -18.77 -13.56
C CYS A 246 -12.34 -18.69 -12.49
N CYS A 247 -11.38 -19.62 -12.51
CA CYS A 247 -10.21 -19.61 -11.62
C CYS A 247 -9.01 -18.81 -12.16
N LEU A 248 -9.10 -18.18 -13.35
CA LEU A 248 -8.01 -17.40 -13.95
C LEU A 248 -7.40 -16.34 -13.00
N PRO A 249 -8.17 -15.59 -12.17
CA PRO A 249 -7.58 -14.62 -11.26
C PRO A 249 -6.69 -15.25 -10.18
N LEU A 250 -7.07 -16.44 -9.67
CA LEU A 250 -6.25 -17.22 -8.72
C LEU A 250 -4.93 -17.63 -9.37
N LEU A 251 -4.98 -18.04 -10.64
CA LEU A 251 -3.81 -18.43 -11.43
C LEU A 251 -2.83 -17.25 -11.63
N VAL A 252 -3.35 -16.04 -11.89
CA VAL A 252 -2.55 -14.82 -12.00
C VAL A 252 -1.93 -14.42 -10.65
N GLY A 253 -2.68 -14.49 -9.55
CA GLY A 253 -2.13 -14.24 -8.22
C GLY A 253 -0.99 -15.19 -7.86
N VAL A 254 -1.18 -16.51 -8.09
CA VAL A 254 -0.13 -17.52 -7.89
C VAL A 254 1.09 -17.25 -8.78
N ALA A 255 0.88 -16.88 -10.06
CA ALA A 255 1.99 -16.54 -10.97
C ALA A 255 2.78 -15.30 -10.51
N GLN A 256 2.10 -14.29 -9.95
CA GLN A 256 2.73 -13.07 -9.43
C GLN A 256 3.59 -13.37 -8.18
N TYR A 257 3.08 -14.17 -7.24
CA TYR A 257 3.86 -14.59 -6.07
C TYR A 257 5.00 -15.56 -6.42
N ALA A 258 4.80 -16.44 -7.41
CA ALA A 258 5.88 -17.28 -7.95
C ALA A 258 6.97 -16.44 -8.62
N PHE A 259 6.61 -15.39 -9.37
CA PHE A 259 7.56 -14.43 -9.94
C PHE A 259 8.39 -13.75 -8.84
N TYR A 260 7.79 -13.26 -7.75
CA TYR A 260 8.54 -12.67 -6.64
C TYR A 260 9.55 -13.67 -6.04
N ARG A 261 9.12 -14.90 -5.73
CA ARG A 261 10.02 -15.93 -5.15
C ARG A 261 11.14 -16.34 -6.11
N LEU A 262 10.93 -16.30 -7.42
CA LEU A 262 11.96 -16.55 -8.45
C LEU A 262 12.89 -15.36 -8.68
N ALA A 263 12.41 -14.12 -8.47
CA ALA A 263 13.14 -12.90 -8.77
C ALA A 263 13.99 -12.38 -7.60
N THR A 264 13.47 -12.43 -6.37
CA THR A 264 14.12 -11.88 -5.16
C THR A 264 14.28 -12.90 -4.04
N GLY A 265 13.93 -14.17 -4.27
CA GLY A 265 13.93 -15.20 -3.23
C GLY A 265 12.81 -15.05 -2.18
N THR A 266 11.97 -14.03 -2.26
CA THR A 266 10.92 -13.72 -1.27
C THR A 266 9.52 -13.82 -1.88
N PHE A 267 8.52 -14.23 -1.08
CA PHE A 267 7.11 -14.12 -1.50
C PHE A 267 6.50 -12.75 -1.19
N SER A 268 7.18 -11.92 -0.39
CA SER A 268 6.73 -10.56 -0.08
C SER A 268 7.37 -9.57 -1.06
N ALA A 269 6.56 -8.63 -1.55
CA ALA A 269 7.08 -7.50 -2.31
C ALA A 269 7.77 -6.50 -1.36
N ASN A 270 8.83 -5.84 -1.82
CA ASN A 270 9.60 -4.86 -1.05
C ASN A 270 8.70 -3.83 -0.33
N GLY A 271 7.76 -3.22 -1.05
CA GLY A 271 6.80 -2.26 -0.51
C GLY A 271 5.73 -2.84 0.45
N VAL A 272 5.69 -4.16 0.68
CA VAL A 272 4.94 -4.80 1.77
C VAL A 272 5.86 -5.01 2.97
N GLN A 273 7.11 -5.46 2.76
CA GLN A 273 8.09 -5.63 3.86
C GLN A 273 8.33 -4.32 4.63
N SER A 274 8.48 -3.20 3.91
CA SER A 274 8.73 -1.87 4.48
C SER A 274 7.50 -1.22 5.15
N LYS A 275 6.28 -1.71 4.87
CA LYS A 275 5.03 -1.02 5.24
C LYS A 275 4.05 -1.89 6.05
N SER A 276 4.30 -3.19 6.26
CA SER A 276 3.38 -4.08 6.98
C SER A 276 3.68 -4.22 8.48
N HIS A 277 2.64 -4.21 9.31
CA HIS A 277 2.70 -4.52 10.75
C HIS A 277 3.18 -5.95 11.08
N LEU A 278 3.39 -6.80 10.08
CA LEU A 278 4.03 -8.11 10.23
C LEU A 278 5.56 -8.04 10.24
N SER A 279 6.14 -6.93 9.75
CA SER A 279 7.59 -6.79 9.51
C SER A 279 8.14 -5.37 9.76
N ASP A 280 7.32 -4.41 10.19
CA ASP A 280 7.71 -3.00 10.40
C ASP A 280 8.47 -2.72 11.72
N ARG A 281 8.93 -3.77 12.43
CA ARG A 281 9.66 -3.74 13.71
C ARG A 281 10.58 -4.96 13.89
N PRO A 282 11.60 -4.91 14.78
CA PRO A 282 12.47 -6.05 15.09
C PRO A 282 11.73 -7.28 15.64
N ILE A 283 10.86 -7.10 16.65
CA ILE A 283 10.12 -8.20 17.29
C ILE A 283 8.63 -8.08 16.96
N PHE A 284 8.06 -9.17 16.42
CA PHE A 284 6.63 -9.28 16.15
C PHE A 284 5.83 -9.59 17.43
N TYR A 285 5.04 -8.62 17.91
CA TYR A 285 4.07 -8.84 18.99
C TYR A 285 2.65 -8.94 18.44
N LEU A 286 2.04 -10.12 18.54
CA LEU A 286 0.68 -10.37 18.04
C LEU A 286 -0.37 -9.40 18.63
N GLY A 287 -0.25 -9.04 19.92
CA GLY A 287 -1.16 -8.08 20.56
C GLY A 287 -1.04 -6.66 19.98
N GLU A 288 0.18 -6.22 19.68
CA GLU A 288 0.45 -4.91 19.06
C GLU A 288 -0.03 -4.88 17.61
N PHE A 289 0.23 -5.96 16.86
CA PHE A 289 -0.29 -6.14 15.50
C PHE A 289 -1.83 -6.06 15.45
N VAL A 290 -2.53 -6.71 16.39
CA VAL A 290 -3.99 -6.66 16.49
C VAL A 290 -4.48 -5.27 16.81
N ASP A 291 -3.92 -4.56 17.80
CA ASP A 291 -4.38 -3.20 18.14
C ASP A 291 -4.11 -2.19 17.02
N ARG A 292 -2.91 -2.20 16.43
CA ARG A 292 -2.56 -1.30 15.30
C ARG A 292 -3.44 -1.55 14.08
N THR A 293 -3.67 -2.82 13.74
CA THR A 293 -4.61 -3.19 12.66
C THR A 293 -6.04 -2.76 12.99
N PHE A 294 -6.49 -2.89 14.24
CA PHE A 294 -7.82 -2.47 14.66
C PHE A 294 -7.97 -0.94 14.79
N ALA A 295 -6.90 -0.21 15.07
CA ALA A 295 -6.86 1.26 14.98
C ALA A 295 -7.03 1.74 13.53
N ASN A 296 -6.35 1.08 12.58
CA ASN A 296 -6.57 1.33 11.15
C ASN A 296 -8.03 1.02 10.73
N ILE A 297 -8.60 -0.12 11.16
CA ILE A 297 -10.02 -0.46 10.88
C ILE A 297 -10.98 0.59 11.44
N ARG A 298 -10.78 1.06 12.69
CA ARG A 298 -11.57 2.16 13.27
C ARG A 298 -11.47 3.43 12.43
N GLY A 299 -10.25 3.85 12.08
CA GLY A 299 -10.02 4.99 11.21
C GLY A 299 -10.75 4.87 9.86
N ILE A 300 -10.69 3.71 9.19
CA ILE A 300 -11.40 3.45 7.93
C ILE A 300 -12.91 3.61 8.14
N VAL A 301 -13.49 3.02 9.20
CA VAL A 301 -14.92 3.14 9.51
C VAL A 301 -15.34 4.61 9.72
N ASP A 302 -14.52 5.42 10.40
CA ASP A 302 -14.83 6.84 10.62
C ASP A 302 -14.82 7.66 9.33
N HIS A 303 -13.84 7.45 8.44
CA HIS A 303 -13.80 8.12 7.13
C HIS A 303 -14.94 7.67 6.23
N PHE A 304 -15.23 6.37 6.16
CA PHE A 304 -16.33 5.82 5.33
C PHE A 304 -17.73 6.14 5.87
N ASN A 305 -17.86 6.51 7.16
CA ASN A 305 -19.09 7.09 7.69
C ASN A 305 -19.34 8.54 7.22
N GLY A 306 -18.31 9.28 6.80
CA GLY A 306 -18.46 10.68 6.37
C GLY A 306 -18.89 11.63 7.48
N LEU A 307 -18.54 11.32 8.74
CA LEU A 307 -18.88 12.09 9.94
C LEU A 307 -17.64 12.74 10.61
N ASN A 308 -16.50 12.76 9.91
CA ASN A 308 -15.24 13.34 10.36
C ASN A 308 -14.74 14.44 9.40
N ASN A 309 -13.75 15.23 9.83
CA ASN A 309 -13.27 16.44 9.14
C ASN A 309 -12.35 16.14 7.92
N THR A 310 -12.64 15.11 7.14
CA THR A 310 -11.73 14.63 6.07
C THR A 310 -12.27 14.76 4.65
N ASP A 311 -13.57 15.08 4.52
CA ASP A 311 -14.30 15.25 3.26
C ASP A 311 -14.27 14.02 2.32
N PHE A 312 -14.05 12.82 2.86
CA PHE A 312 -13.81 11.61 2.05
C PHE A 312 -15.08 11.07 1.37
N VAL A 313 -16.20 11.01 2.09
CA VAL A 313 -17.53 10.65 1.56
C VAL A 313 -18.62 11.44 2.28
N PHE A 314 -19.83 11.49 1.70
CA PHE A 314 -20.97 12.18 2.30
C PHE A 314 -21.43 11.55 3.63
N PRO A 315 -22.12 12.31 4.52
CA PRO A 315 -22.58 11.80 5.81
C PRO A 315 -23.43 10.53 5.74
N PHE A 316 -23.14 9.60 6.64
CA PHE A 316 -23.74 8.27 6.77
C PHE A 316 -23.56 7.33 5.55
N ALA A 317 -22.60 7.59 4.66
CA ALA A 317 -22.42 6.79 3.45
C ALA A 317 -22.24 5.28 3.72
N LEU A 318 -21.52 4.88 4.77
CA LEU A 318 -21.36 3.48 5.18
C LEU A 318 -22.70 2.83 5.57
N VAL A 319 -23.58 3.55 6.28
CA VAL A 319 -24.92 3.07 6.65
C VAL A 319 -25.76 2.85 5.39
N PHE A 320 -25.72 3.79 4.43
CA PHE A 320 -26.38 3.63 3.15
C PHE A 320 -25.79 2.47 2.33
N PHE A 321 -24.46 2.29 2.31
CA PHE A 321 -23.78 1.19 1.62
C PHE A 321 -24.24 -0.18 2.15
N LEU A 322 -24.24 -0.36 3.46
CA LEU A 322 -24.72 -1.57 4.12
C LEU A 322 -26.21 -1.81 3.84
N GLY A 323 -27.04 -0.75 3.89
CA GLY A 323 -28.46 -0.83 3.54
C GLY A 323 -28.71 -1.24 2.07
N GLY A 324 -27.88 -0.78 1.14
CA GLY A 324 -27.95 -1.16 -0.27
C GLY A 324 -27.54 -2.61 -0.54
N LEU A 325 -26.51 -3.10 0.16
CA LEU A 325 -26.09 -4.50 0.09
C LEU A 325 -27.13 -5.43 0.75
N ALA A 326 -27.68 -5.05 1.90
CA ALA A 326 -28.79 -5.76 2.54
C ALA A 326 -30.03 -5.83 1.63
N TYR A 327 -30.37 -4.72 0.95
CA TYR A 327 -31.46 -4.71 -0.04
C TYR A 327 -31.23 -5.72 -1.17
N LEU A 328 -30.02 -5.82 -1.72
CA LEU A 328 -29.71 -6.82 -2.75
C LEU A 328 -29.72 -8.26 -2.21
N LEU A 329 -29.13 -8.51 -1.04
CA LEU A 329 -29.11 -9.83 -0.41
C LEU A 329 -30.52 -10.34 -0.09
N VAL A 330 -31.39 -9.49 0.45
CA VAL A 330 -32.75 -9.88 0.86
C VAL A 330 -33.71 -9.88 -0.34
N MET A 331 -33.84 -8.73 -1.03
CA MET A 331 -34.91 -8.47 -2.00
C MET A 331 -34.56 -8.84 -3.46
N ARG A 332 -33.31 -9.22 -3.74
CA ARG A 332 -32.84 -9.61 -5.08
C ARG A 332 -32.06 -10.93 -5.01
N PRO A 333 -32.73 -12.06 -4.71
CA PRO A 333 -32.09 -13.36 -4.54
C PRO A 333 -31.20 -13.79 -5.72
N GLU A 334 -31.50 -13.30 -6.92
CA GLU A 334 -30.71 -13.50 -8.14
C GLU A 334 -29.27 -12.94 -8.07
N TRP A 335 -29.04 -11.92 -7.23
CA TRP A 335 -27.75 -11.24 -7.04
C TRP A 335 -26.99 -11.66 -5.78
N ARG A 336 -27.51 -12.60 -4.97
CA ARG A 336 -26.89 -13.00 -3.69
C ARG A 336 -25.42 -13.36 -3.80
N ALA A 337 -25.03 -14.16 -4.80
CA ALA A 337 -23.63 -14.54 -5.01
C ALA A 337 -22.71 -13.32 -5.23
N LEU A 338 -23.16 -12.34 -6.01
CA LEU A 338 -22.43 -11.09 -6.23
C LEU A 338 -22.41 -10.23 -4.97
N ALA A 339 -23.54 -10.04 -4.30
CA ALA A 339 -23.61 -9.19 -3.11
C ALA A 339 -22.77 -9.75 -1.96
N THR A 340 -22.74 -11.08 -1.76
CA THR A 340 -21.82 -11.73 -0.82
C THR A 340 -20.36 -11.55 -1.24
N ALA A 341 -20.01 -11.72 -2.52
CA ALA A 341 -18.64 -11.50 -2.99
C ALA A 341 -18.18 -10.03 -2.87
N VAL A 342 -19.09 -9.07 -3.04
CA VAL A 342 -18.82 -7.65 -2.78
C VAL A 342 -18.60 -7.42 -1.28
N VAL A 343 -19.48 -7.91 -0.40
CA VAL A 343 -19.32 -7.78 1.07
C VAL A 343 -17.98 -8.37 1.53
N VAL A 344 -17.69 -9.62 1.17
CA VAL A 344 -16.44 -10.29 1.55
C VAL A 344 -15.23 -9.65 0.86
N GLY A 345 -15.38 -9.19 -0.38
CA GLY A 345 -14.32 -8.49 -1.13
C GLY A 345 -13.92 -7.20 -0.44
N PHE A 346 -14.89 -6.33 -0.11
CA PHE A 346 -14.62 -5.11 0.68
C PHE A 346 -14.03 -5.44 2.05
N ALA A 347 -14.51 -6.47 2.75
CA ALA A 347 -13.95 -6.88 4.03
C ALA A 347 -12.48 -7.35 3.93
N LEU A 348 -12.11 -8.08 2.87
CA LEU A 348 -10.73 -8.50 2.61
C LEU A 348 -9.84 -7.33 2.18
N VAL A 349 -10.35 -6.38 1.38
CA VAL A 349 -9.66 -5.13 1.03
C VAL A 349 -9.37 -4.31 2.29
N VAL A 350 -10.36 -4.13 3.16
CA VAL A 350 -10.21 -3.44 4.46
C VAL A 350 -9.20 -4.17 5.35
N LEU A 351 -9.33 -5.49 5.53
CA LEU A 351 -8.40 -6.27 6.35
C LEU A 351 -6.96 -6.19 5.82
N SER A 352 -6.77 -6.40 4.51
CA SER A 352 -5.45 -6.36 3.88
C SER A 352 -4.78 -5.00 4.00
N ALA A 353 -5.48 -3.90 3.69
CA ALA A 353 -4.88 -2.58 3.76
C ALA A 353 -4.69 -2.12 5.22
N SER A 354 -5.49 -2.60 6.17
CA SER A 354 -5.36 -2.24 7.60
C SER A 354 -4.11 -2.81 8.27
N THR A 355 -3.42 -3.80 7.67
CA THR A 355 -2.13 -4.29 8.19
C THR A 355 -0.95 -3.43 7.76
N LEU A 356 -1.18 -2.26 7.15
CA LEU A 356 -0.14 -1.34 6.69
C LEU A 356 0.00 -0.11 7.59
N SER A 357 1.25 0.28 7.88
CA SER A 357 1.61 1.53 8.59
C SER A 357 1.18 2.80 7.87
N THR A 358 0.90 2.71 6.57
CA THR A 358 0.46 3.83 5.71
C THR A 358 -1.01 3.75 5.31
N ALA A 359 -1.81 2.85 5.91
CA ALA A 359 -3.20 2.57 5.50
C ALA A 359 -4.12 3.80 5.42
N LEU A 360 -4.00 4.71 6.40
CA LEU A 360 -4.80 5.95 6.52
C LEU A 360 -4.11 7.18 5.90
N ILE A 361 -2.88 7.02 5.43
CA ILE A 361 -2.01 8.10 4.93
C ILE A 361 -2.15 8.17 3.40
N HIS A 362 -1.73 9.27 2.78
CA HIS A 362 -1.83 9.49 1.33
C HIS A 362 -3.27 9.35 0.82
N GLU A 363 -4.18 10.13 1.42
CA GLU A 363 -5.58 10.30 1.00
C GLU A 363 -6.42 9.01 0.89
N LEU A 364 -6.12 7.98 1.70
CA LEU A 364 -6.79 6.67 1.64
C LEU A 364 -6.70 6.01 0.24
N ARG A 365 -5.61 6.25 -0.50
CA ARG A 365 -5.38 5.74 -1.87
C ARG A 365 -5.57 4.24 -2.05
N TYR A 366 -5.39 3.45 -0.99
CA TYR A 366 -5.64 2.00 -0.97
C TYR A 366 -7.13 1.65 -1.21
N PHE A 367 -8.03 2.56 -0.85
CA PHE A 367 -9.48 2.38 -0.91
C PHE A 367 -10.16 3.15 -2.05
N GLN A 368 -9.54 4.23 -2.53
CA GLN A 368 -10.07 5.06 -3.64
C GLN A 368 -10.56 4.23 -4.84
N PRO A 369 -9.84 3.18 -5.35
CA PRO A 369 -10.31 2.39 -6.49
C PRO A 369 -11.66 1.68 -6.31
N PHE A 370 -12.06 1.42 -5.06
CA PHE A 370 -13.29 0.70 -4.73
C PHE A 370 -14.47 1.64 -4.43
N LEU A 371 -14.22 2.95 -4.27
CA LEU A 371 -15.25 3.96 -4.07
C LEU A 371 -16.38 3.97 -5.13
N PRO A 372 -16.18 3.71 -6.44
CA PRO A 372 -17.27 3.72 -7.41
C PRO A 372 -18.33 2.65 -7.14
N LEU A 373 -17.92 1.49 -6.60
CA LEU A 373 -18.86 0.46 -6.13
C LEU A 373 -19.49 0.85 -4.79
N PHE A 374 -18.70 1.37 -3.85
CA PHE A 374 -19.21 1.81 -2.54
C PHE A 374 -20.32 2.87 -2.70
N VAL A 375 -20.06 3.91 -3.49
CA VAL A 375 -21.01 4.98 -3.83
C VAL A 375 -22.26 4.43 -4.53
N LEU A 376 -22.12 3.45 -5.43
CA LEU A 376 -23.27 2.81 -6.06
C LEU A 376 -24.15 2.03 -5.08
N PHE A 377 -23.56 1.27 -4.15
CA PHE A 377 -24.34 0.57 -3.14
C PHE A 377 -24.92 1.53 -2.11
N ALA A 378 -24.25 2.65 -1.79
CA ALA A 378 -24.84 3.72 -0.98
C ALA A 378 -26.05 4.39 -1.66
N ALA A 379 -25.96 4.72 -2.95
CA ALA A 379 -27.11 5.18 -3.74
C ALA A 379 -28.24 4.13 -3.82
N THR A 380 -27.89 2.83 -3.80
CA THR A 380 -28.84 1.71 -3.71
C THR A 380 -29.51 1.64 -2.33
N GLY A 381 -28.81 1.98 -1.24
CA GLY A 381 -29.38 2.12 0.09
C GLY A 381 -30.34 3.31 0.22
N GLY A 382 -29.99 4.46 -0.36
CA GLY A 382 -30.90 5.60 -0.47
C GLY A 382 -32.19 5.23 -1.22
N TYR A 383 -32.06 4.44 -2.30
CA TYR A 383 -33.21 3.86 -3.00
C TYR A 383 -33.99 2.86 -2.14
N ALA A 384 -33.33 1.98 -1.38
CA ALA A 384 -33.98 1.03 -0.48
C ALA A 384 -34.80 1.75 0.60
N LEU A 385 -34.25 2.80 1.22
CA LEU A 385 -34.96 3.64 2.19
C LEU A 385 -36.24 4.24 1.60
N THR A 386 -36.22 4.69 0.33
CA THR A 386 -37.43 5.23 -0.32
C THR A 386 -38.54 4.20 -0.53
N ARG A 387 -38.26 2.89 -0.40
CA ARG A 387 -39.32 1.86 -0.46
C ARG A 387 -40.24 1.84 0.75
N LEU A 388 -39.88 2.53 1.84
CA LEU A 388 -40.79 2.80 2.96
C LEU A 388 -41.89 3.82 2.61
N VAL A 389 -41.72 4.61 1.53
CA VAL A 389 -42.72 5.59 1.09
C VAL A 389 -43.81 4.93 0.23
N PRO A 390 -45.09 4.93 0.67
CA PRO A 390 -46.13 4.14 0.04
C PRO A 390 -46.55 4.70 -1.34
N ARG A 391 -46.83 5.99 -1.44
CA ARG A 391 -47.32 6.60 -2.69
C ARG A 391 -46.18 6.75 -3.70
N GLU A 392 -46.42 6.36 -4.95
CA GLU A 392 -45.34 6.34 -5.95
C GLU A 392 -44.77 7.73 -6.28
N ARG A 393 -45.61 8.77 -6.38
CA ARG A 393 -45.15 10.14 -6.65
C ARG A 393 -44.20 10.63 -5.56
N GLU A 394 -44.60 10.47 -4.31
CA GLU A 394 -43.81 10.82 -3.12
C GLU A 394 -42.50 10.01 -3.09
N ARG A 395 -42.56 8.69 -3.33
CA ARG A 395 -41.37 7.82 -3.40
C ARG A 395 -40.38 8.26 -4.47
N ARG A 396 -40.85 8.63 -5.67
CA ARG A 396 -39.99 9.15 -6.75
C ARG A 396 -39.36 10.49 -6.35
N MET A 397 -40.12 11.39 -5.73
CA MET A 397 -39.60 12.67 -5.24
C MET A 397 -38.56 12.48 -4.12
N ALA A 398 -38.84 11.61 -3.14
CA ALA A 398 -37.91 11.26 -2.06
C ALA A 398 -36.61 10.66 -2.59
N LEU A 399 -36.68 9.80 -3.63
CA LEU A 399 -35.50 9.22 -4.26
C LEU A 399 -34.59 10.30 -4.86
N HIS A 400 -35.17 11.25 -5.60
CA HIS A 400 -34.42 12.36 -6.15
C HIS A 400 -33.89 13.31 -5.06
N ALA A 401 -34.64 13.55 -3.98
CA ALA A 401 -34.20 14.38 -2.86
C ALA A 401 -33.01 13.77 -2.10
N VAL A 402 -33.08 12.49 -1.72
CA VAL A 402 -31.99 11.78 -1.02
C VAL A 402 -30.71 11.76 -1.87
N LEU A 403 -30.82 11.42 -3.15
CA LEU A 403 -29.67 11.36 -4.06
C LEU A 403 -29.11 12.76 -4.38
N LEU A 404 -29.95 13.80 -4.42
CA LEU A 404 -29.50 15.19 -4.54
C LEU A 404 -28.72 15.63 -3.29
N VAL A 405 -29.19 15.31 -2.08
CA VAL A 405 -28.46 15.62 -0.84
C VAL A 405 -27.07 14.96 -0.81
N MET A 406 -26.98 13.68 -1.20
CA MET A 406 -25.69 12.98 -1.33
C MET A 406 -24.77 13.70 -2.34
N VAL A 407 -25.31 14.15 -3.49
CA VAL A 407 -24.53 14.89 -4.49
C VAL A 407 -24.10 16.26 -3.96
N LEU A 408 -24.96 17.00 -3.27
CA LEU A 408 -24.63 18.34 -2.74
C LEU A 408 -23.47 18.27 -1.73
N PHE A 409 -23.50 17.34 -0.78
CA PHE A 409 -22.36 17.13 0.12
C PHE A 409 -21.07 16.77 -0.64
N THR A 410 -21.17 15.90 -1.65
CA THR A 410 -20.00 15.49 -2.45
C THR A 410 -19.44 16.64 -3.30
N VAL A 411 -20.30 17.48 -3.88
CA VAL A 411 -19.93 18.65 -4.72
C VAL A 411 -19.31 19.77 -3.88
N VAL A 412 -19.78 19.99 -2.65
CA VAL A 412 -19.18 20.99 -1.73
C VAL A 412 -17.74 20.61 -1.37
N ALA A 413 -17.43 19.32 -1.28
CA ALA A 413 -16.08 18.81 -1.05
C ALA A 413 -15.18 18.88 -2.30
N THR A 414 -15.71 18.82 -3.53
CA THR A 414 -14.88 18.70 -4.75
C THR A 414 -13.79 19.80 -4.88
N PRO A 415 -14.05 21.09 -4.58
CA PRO A 415 -13.01 22.13 -4.63
C PRO A 415 -11.92 21.99 -3.56
N THR A 416 -12.26 21.49 -2.36
CA THR A 416 -11.27 21.30 -1.28
C THR A 416 -10.26 20.22 -1.68
N TRP A 417 -10.73 19.17 -2.36
CA TRP A 417 -9.90 18.11 -2.94
C TRP A 417 -9.03 18.57 -4.12
N ALA A 418 -9.52 19.49 -4.97
CA ALA A 418 -8.71 20.06 -6.05
C ALA A 418 -7.54 20.90 -5.49
N VAL A 419 -7.83 21.76 -4.50
CA VAL A 419 -6.81 22.54 -3.76
C VAL A 419 -5.88 21.62 -2.96
N ARG A 420 -6.37 20.48 -2.44
CA ARG A 420 -5.55 19.46 -1.79
C ARG A 420 -4.53 18.88 -2.77
N LEU A 421 -4.94 18.49 -3.98
CA LEU A 421 -4.03 17.99 -5.02
C LEU A 421 -2.93 19.01 -5.36
N GLY A 422 -3.30 20.24 -5.71
CA GLY A 422 -2.32 21.28 -6.09
C GLY A 422 -1.33 21.62 -4.97
N ARG A 423 -1.79 21.68 -3.71
CA ARG A 423 -0.90 21.85 -2.54
C ARG A 423 0.07 20.66 -2.39
N GLN A 424 -0.41 19.44 -2.57
CA GLN A 424 0.42 18.24 -2.36
C GLN A 424 1.45 18.09 -3.48
N ALA A 425 1.09 18.40 -4.72
CA ALA A 425 2.04 18.46 -5.83
C ALA A 425 3.06 19.61 -5.68
N ALA A 426 2.64 20.80 -5.23
CA ALA A 426 3.56 21.88 -4.89
C ALA A 426 4.51 21.52 -3.73
N THR A 427 4.08 20.66 -2.81
CA THR A 427 4.94 20.10 -1.75
C THR A 427 6.02 19.21 -2.36
N ILE A 428 5.65 18.21 -3.18
CA ILE A 428 6.58 17.30 -3.88
C ILE A 428 7.50 18.04 -4.87
N ARG A 429 7.04 19.19 -5.41
CA ARG A 429 7.90 20.11 -6.17
C ARG A 429 8.97 20.76 -5.28
N ASP A 430 8.58 21.32 -4.14
CA ASP A 430 9.51 21.99 -3.21
C ASP A 430 10.58 21.02 -2.66
N THR A 431 10.24 19.73 -2.56
CA THR A 431 11.13 18.65 -2.08
C THR A 431 11.70 17.83 -3.23
N ASP A 432 11.05 16.72 -3.57
CA ASP A 432 11.66 15.57 -4.24
C ASP A 432 12.08 15.89 -5.68
N VAL A 433 11.30 16.71 -6.39
CA VAL A 433 11.62 17.17 -7.74
C VAL A 433 12.72 18.24 -7.74
N SER A 434 12.75 19.13 -6.74
CA SER A 434 13.83 20.14 -6.60
C SER A 434 15.16 19.51 -6.19
N VAL A 435 15.11 18.53 -5.27
CA VAL A 435 16.25 17.69 -4.87
C VAL A 435 16.78 16.91 -6.08
N ALA A 436 15.89 16.28 -6.87
CA ALA A 436 16.26 15.57 -8.08
C ALA A 436 16.95 16.47 -9.12
N ALA A 437 16.40 17.66 -9.38
CA ALA A 437 16.99 18.63 -10.30
C ALA A 437 18.37 19.09 -9.81
N TRP A 438 18.51 19.43 -8.53
CA TRP A 438 19.81 19.82 -7.96
C TRP A 438 20.85 18.70 -8.04
N ILE A 439 20.46 17.46 -7.71
CA ILE A 439 21.29 16.26 -7.89
C ILE A 439 21.73 16.13 -9.36
N SER A 440 20.80 16.37 -10.29
CA SER A 440 21.06 16.26 -11.72
C SER A 440 22.09 17.27 -12.22
N ASP A 441 22.09 18.48 -11.67
CA ASP A 441 22.94 19.60 -12.12
C ASP A 441 24.27 19.71 -11.34
N ASN A 442 24.34 19.21 -10.10
CA ASN A 442 25.46 19.48 -9.18
C ASN A 442 26.30 18.25 -8.78
N LEU A 443 25.76 17.03 -8.83
CA LEU A 443 26.51 15.83 -8.44
C LEU A 443 27.22 15.18 -9.65
N PRO A 444 28.39 14.52 -9.46
CA PRO A 444 29.05 13.76 -10.52
C PRO A 444 28.15 12.71 -11.21
N PRO A 445 28.41 12.35 -12.48
CA PRO A 445 27.61 11.34 -13.19
C PRO A 445 27.72 9.92 -12.60
N ASP A 446 28.82 9.63 -11.92
CA ASP A 446 29.12 8.39 -11.21
C ASP A 446 28.69 8.42 -9.73
N ALA A 447 28.11 9.52 -9.26
CA ALA A 447 27.65 9.64 -7.88
C ALA A 447 26.49 8.67 -7.58
N VAL A 448 26.68 7.84 -6.56
CA VAL A 448 25.62 7.04 -5.94
C VAL A 448 24.95 7.87 -4.83
N VAL A 449 23.62 7.91 -4.78
CA VAL A 449 22.85 8.70 -3.81
C VAL A 449 21.96 7.82 -2.94
N GLY A 450 22.14 7.85 -1.62
CA GLY A 450 21.23 7.20 -0.67
C GLY A 450 19.99 8.08 -0.45
N VAL A 451 18.79 7.52 -0.56
CA VAL A 451 17.52 8.30 -0.53
C VAL A 451 16.49 7.67 0.40
N LYS A 452 15.57 8.48 0.93
CA LYS A 452 14.37 8.01 1.64
C LYS A 452 13.15 7.96 0.72
N ASP A 453 12.79 9.11 0.15
CA ASP A 453 11.79 9.18 -0.92
C ASP A 453 12.51 8.98 -2.26
N VAL A 454 12.13 7.93 -2.98
CA VAL A 454 12.98 7.28 -4.00
C VAL A 454 12.51 7.58 -5.44
N GLY A 455 11.25 7.97 -5.61
CA GLY A 455 10.60 8.10 -6.91
C GLY A 455 11.18 9.21 -7.78
N ALA A 456 10.93 10.47 -7.42
CA ALA A 456 11.32 11.63 -8.22
C ALA A 456 12.85 11.76 -8.32
N ILE A 457 13.57 11.41 -7.25
CA ILE A 457 15.03 11.48 -7.21
C ILE A 457 15.66 10.47 -8.17
N ALA A 458 15.15 9.23 -8.25
CA ALA A 458 15.59 8.28 -9.28
C ALA A 458 15.20 8.74 -10.69
N TYR A 459 13.94 9.17 -10.85
CA TYR A 459 13.33 9.42 -12.16
C TYR A 459 13.88 10.68 -12.86
N PHE A 460 14.19 11.74 -12.11
CA PHE A 460 14.72 12.99 -12.66
C PHE A 460 16.19 13.26 -12.32
N GLY A 461 16.76 12.66 -11.26
CA GLY A 461 18.14 12.92 -10.84
C GLY A 461 19.21 12.30 -11.73
N GLN A 462 18.87 11.26 -12.50
CA GLN A 462 19.76 10.54 -13.43
C GLN A 462 21.01 9.91 -12.77
N ARG A 463 21.03 9.74 -11.44
CA ARG A 463 22.12 9.09 -10.67
C ARG A 463 21.64 7.74 -10.14
N ARG A 464 22.57 6.83 -9.84
CA ARG A 464 22.28 5.55 -9.19
C ARG A 464 21.78 5.83 -7.77
N VAL A 465 20.57 5.41 -7.43
CA VAL A 465 20.02 5.56 -6.08
C VAL A 465 20.08 4.26 -5.26
N VAL A 466 20.28 4.40 -3.96
CA VAL A 466 20.12 3.34 -2.95
C VAL A 466 18.96 3.73 -2.04
N ASP A 467 17.90 2.95 -2.05
CA ASP A 467 16.70 3.20 -1.25
C ASP A 467 16.92 2.74 0.19
N THR A 468 16.98 3.70 1.11
CA THR A 468 17.20 3.46 2.54
C THR A 468 15.94 3.01 3.29
N ILE A 469 14.75 3.09 2.69
CA ILE A 469 13.50 2.51 3.20
C ILE A 469 13.28 1.10 2.61
N GLY A 470 13.91 0.79 1.48
CA GLY A 470 13.84 -0.50 0.81
C GLY A 470 12.52 -0.76 0.08
N LEU A 471 11.90 0.26 -0.53
CA LEU A 471 10.81 0.09 -1.49
C LEU A 471 11.35 -0.48 -2.82
N ALA A 472 12.49 0.00 -3.27
CA ALA A 472 13.12 -0.32 -4.55
C ALA A 472 14.38 -1.19 -4.41
N THR A 473 15.19 -0.98 -3.38
CA THR A 473 16.40 -1.78 -3.10
C THR A 473 16.04 -3.00 -2.24
N ASN A 474 16.36 -4.20 -2.72
CA ASN A 474 16.05 -5.47 -2.03
C ASN A 474 16.80 -5.57 -0.69
N GLY A 475 16.17 -6.17 0.34
CA GLY A 475 16.77 -6.39 1.67
C GLY A 475 16.80 -5.16 2.60
N PHE A 476 16.88 -3.94 2.04
CA PHE A 476 17.02 -2.70 2.82
C PHE A 476 15.82 -2.39 3.73
N ALA A 477 14.63 -2.90 3.42
CA ALA A 477 13.45 -2.74 4.28
C ALA A 477 13.63 -3.39 5.66
N GLU A 478 14.25 -4.57 5.70
CA GLU A 478 14.47 -5.31 6.96
C GLU A 478 15.54 -4.64 7.82
N ALA A 479 16.60 -4.13 7.18
CA ALA A 479 17.62 -3.30 7.81
C ALA A 479 17.02 -1.99 8.39
N SER A 480 16.25 -1.25 7.59
CA SER A 480 15.63 0.01 8.05
C SER A 480 14.59 -0.21 9.15
N ASN A 481 13.84 -1.33 9.13
CA ASN A 481 12.87 -1.64 10.18
C ASN A 481 13.55 -2.09 11.49
N ASN A 482 14.80 -2.57 11.41
CA ASN A 482 15.62 -2.85 12.58
C ASN A 482 16.32 -1.61 13.16
N GLY A 483 16.38 -0.49 12.44
CA GLY A 483 16.90 0.79 12.94
C GLY A 483 18.20 1.25 12.26
N THR A 484 18.80 2.30 12.80
CA THR A 484 19.90 3.02 12.15
C THR A 484 21.21 2.22 12.13
N GLY A 485 21.44 1.35 13.13
CA GLY A 485 22.60 0.45 13.14
C GLY A 485 22.55 -0.56 12.00
N SER A 486 21.46 -1.33 11.87
CA SER A 486 21.28 -2.30 10.77
C SER A 486 21.29 -1.64 9.39
N LEU A 487 20.77 -0.42 9.26
CA LEU A 487 20.85 0.33 8.01
C LEU A 487 22.29 0.72 7.66
N TYR A 488 23.10 1.16 8.63
CA TYR A 488 24.53 1.42 8.43
C TYR A 488 25.30 0.14 8.05
N GLU A 489 25.00 -0.98 8.70
CA GLU A 489 25.58 -2.30 8.38
C GLU A 489 25.25 -2.72 6.94
N ALA A 490 23.98 -2.64 6.54
CA ALA A 490 23.55 -2.93 5.17
C ALA A 490 24.18 -1.98 4.13
N LEU A 491 24.36 -0.69 4.48
CA LEU A 491 25.01 0.29 3.61
C LEU A 491 26.52 0.04 3.44
N ARG A 492 27.25 -0.29 4.52
CA ARG A 492 28.71 -0.54 4.44
C ARG A 492 29.02 -1.89 3.79
N ALA A 493 28.11 -2.87 3.90
CA ALA A 493 28.21 -4.17 3.25
C ALA A 493 28.09 -4.08 1.71
N LEU A 494 27.55 -2.97 1.16
CA LEU A 494 27.59 -2.73 -0.28
C LEU A 494 29.06 -2.69 -0.79
N PRO A 495 29.35 -3.24 -1.98
CA PRO A 495 30.65 -3.09 -2.64
C PRO A 495 31.02 -1.61 -2.74
N GLU A 496 32.32 -1.28 -2.65
CA GLU A 496 32.75 0.11 -2.43
C GLU A 496 32.26 1.08 -3.51
N GLY A 497 32.32 0.68 -4.79
CA GLY A 497 31.77 1.43 -5.93
C GLY A 497 30.24 1.44 -6.06
N GLN A 498 29.51 0.90 -5.07
CA GLN A 498 28.07 0.95 -4.94
C GLN A 498 27.59 1.58 -3.62
N ARG A 499 28.50 1.88 -2.67
CA ARG A 499 28.17 2.63 -1.46
C ARG A 499 27.73 4.05 -1.85
N PRO A 500 26.69 4.63 -1.21
CA PRO A 500 26.33 6.02 -1.46
C PRO A 500 27.49 6.99 -1.23
N THR A 501 27.75 7.82 -2.24
CA THR A 501 28.70 8.94 -2.20
C THR A 501 28.08 10.19 -1.57
N HIS A 502 26.75 10.27 -1.64
CA HIS A 502 25.91 11.37 -1.16
C HIS A 502 24.61 10.77 -0.60
N PHE A 503 23.89 11.53 0.21
CA PHE A 503 22.59 11.15 0.75
C PHE A 503 21.60 12.32 0.60
N ALA A 504 20.36 12.05 0.23
CA ALA A 504 19.26 13.01 0.19
C ALA A 504 18.10 12.48 1.06
N VAL A 505 17.96 13.05 2.25
CA VAL A 505 17.28 12.40 3.40
C VAL A 505 16.54 13.40 4.28
N TYR A 506 15.68 12.88 5.16
CA TYR A 506 14.86 13.65 6.10
C TYR A 506 14.66 12.91 7.43
N GLU A 507 14.35 13.66 8.48
CA GLU A 507 13.99 13.13 9.80
C GLU A 507 12.47 13.03 10.04
N PRO A 508 12.01 12.12 10.93
CA PRO A 508 12.65 10.85 11.31
C PRO A 508 12.03 9.66 10.56
N TRP A 509 10.74 9.76 10.18
CA TRP A 509 9.88 8.67 9.73
C TRP A 509 9.20 9.05 8.38
N PRO A 510 8.94 8.11 7.45
CA PRO A 510 9.21 6.66 7.50
C PRO A 510 10.69 6.28 7.45
N GLY A 511 10.96 4.99 7.63
CA GLY A 511 12.31 4.43 7.70
C GLY A 511 13.02 4.71 9.03
N ALA A 512 14.33 4.45 9.06
CA ALA A 512 15.20 4.78 10.19
C ALA A 512 15.46 6.30 10.29
N SER A 513 15.80 6.75 11.51
CA SER A 513 16.38 8.08 11.72
C SER A 513 17.78 8.13 11.12
N MET A 514 18.10 9.25 10.49
CA MET A 514 19.33 9.52 9.75
C MET A 514 20.28 10.45 10.53
N GLN A 515 19.78 11.20 11.51
CA GLN A 515 20.58 12.00 12.44
C GLN A 515 21.79 11.23 13.03
N PRO A 516 21.70 9.94 13.42
CA PRO A 516 22.87 9.23 13.92
C PRO A 516 24.00 9.05 12.89
N PHE A 517 23.72 9.07 11.57
CA PHE A 517 24.78 9.11 10.56
C PHE A 517 25.53 10.44 10.55
N VAL A 518 24.85 11.55 10.88
CA VAL A 518 25.48 12.86 11.11
C VAL A 518 26.30 12.83 12.41
N ASP A 519 25.74 12.26 13.49
CA ASP A 519 26.38 12.19 14.81
C ASP A 519 27.70 11.39 14.79
N VAL A 520 27.77 10.30 14.01
CA VAL A 520 29.02 9.54 13.82
C VAL A 520 29.94 10.14 12.75
N GLY A 521 29.45 11.10 11.96
CA GLY A 521 30.19 11.74 10.87
C GLY A 521 30.30 10.91 9.59
N VAL A 522 29.41 9.92 9.38
CA VAL A 522 29.25 9.27 8.06
C VAL A 522 28.56 10.21 7.07
N PHE A 523 27.75 11.14 7.56
CA PHE A 523 27.29 12.29 6.78
C PHE A 523 28.12 13.51 7.13
N ALA A 524 28.65 14.19 6.12
CA ALA A 524 29.31 15.47 6.28
C ALA A 524 28.33 16.51 6.83
N SER A 525 28.78 17.30 7.81
CA SER A 525 28.02 18.39 8.43
C SER A 525 28.81 19.70 8.31
N PRO A 526 28.19 20.83 7.90
CA PRO A 526 26.79 20.98 7.48
C PRO A 526 26.46 20.22 6.17
N PRO A 527 25.16 20.00 5.85
CA PRO A 527 24.74 19.52 4.53
C PRO A 527 25.23 20.45 3.40
N LEU A 528 25.32 19.90 2.19
CA LEU A 528 25.68 20.64 0.98
C LEU A 528 24.57 21.63 0.58
N THR A 529 23.31 21.26 0.82
CA THR A 529 22.12 22.07 0.59
C THR A 529 20.91 21.48 1.33
N THR A 530 19.92 22.32 1.62
CA THR A 530 18.67 21.98 2.34
C THR A 530 17.47 22.45 1.52
N PHE A 531 16.46 21.58 1.37
CA PHE A 531 15.23 21.83 0.61
C PHE A 531 14.01 21.93 1.54
N PRO A 532 13.71 23.12 2.10
CA PRO A 532 12.59 23.30 3.01
C PRO A 532 11.24 23.39 2.28
N VAL A 533 10.23 22.70 2.81
CA VAL A 533 8.86 22.69 2.28
C VAL A 533 8.20 24.07 2.48
N ARG A 534 8.32 24.93 1.46
CA ARG A 534 7.75 26.29 1.46
C ARG A 534 6.23 26.30 1.34
N THR A 535 5.65 25.32 0.66
CA THR A 535 4.20 25.15 0.52
C THR A 535 3.53 25.03 1.91
N PRO A 536 2.48 25.82 2.22
CA PRO A 536 1.77 25.73 3.50
C PRO A 536 1.02 24.40 3.69
N PRO A 537 0.86 23.91 4.94
CA PRO A 537 0.04 22.73 5.24
C PRO A 537 -1.46 22.97 4.97
N ASP A 538 -2.27 21.93 5.15
CA ASP A 538 -3.73 22.02 5.12
C ASP A 538 -4.32 22.62 6.41
N LEU A 539 -5.65 22.76 6.47
CA LEU A 539 -6.37 23.31 7.63
C LEU A 539 -6.31 22.41 8.89
N ASN A 540 -5.88 21.15 8.74
CA ASN A 540 -5.64 20.21 9.84
C ASN A 540 -4.15 20.15 10.22
N ASN A 541 -3.33 21.10 9.73
CA ASN A 541 -1.87 21.13 9.82
C ASN A 541 -1.16 19.89 9.22
N ARG A 542 -1.75 19.27 8.19
CA ARG A 542 -1.21 18.09 7.48
C ARG A 542 -0.50 18.48 6.18
N ARG A 543 0.41 17.62 5.77
CA ARG A 543 1.18 17.64 4.51
C ARG A 543 1.03 16.27 3.83
N ILE A 544 1.47 16.12 2.58
CA ILE A 544 1.58 14.78 1.96
C ILE A 544 2.83 14.07 2.49
N VAL A 545 3.96 14.77 2.55
CA VAL A 545 5.20 14.33 3.20
C VAL A 545 5.11 14.50 4.73
N PRO A 546 5.75 13.64 5.54
CA PRO A 546 5.77 13.76 7.00
C PRO A 546 6.80 14.75 7.54
N PHE A 547 7.75 15.21 6.71
CA PHE A 547 8.88 16.06 7.08
C PHE A 547 8.69 17.55 6.71
N THR A 548 9.63 18.40 7.16
CA THR A 548 9.67 19.84 6.87
C THR A 548 10.74 20.25 5.86
N GLU A 549 11.77 19.43 5.65
CA GLU A 549 12.84 19.65 4.68
C GLU A 549 13.53 18.33 4.29
N ILE A 550 14.27 18.35 3.17
CA ILE A 550 15.22 17.29 2.78
C ILE A 550 16.63 17.90 2.75
N ASP A 551 17.58 17.27 3.45
CA ASP A 551 18.98 17.65 3.43
C ASP A 551 19.78 16.76 2.47
N VAL A 552 20.72 17.38 1.75
CA VAL A 552 21.65 16.67 0.87
C VAL A 552 23.05 16.70 1.47
N HIS A 553 23.52 15.55 1.94
CA HIS A 553 24.85 15.37 2.54
C HIS A 553 25.82 14.70 1.56
N ARG A 554 27.12 14.97 1.74
CA ARG A 554 28.19 14.10 1.23
C ARG A 554 28.44 12.97 2.24
N ALA A 555 28.72 11.76 1.75
CA ALA A 555 29.10 10.64 2.59
C ALA A 555 30.62 10.62 2.89
N ASP A 556 30.98 10.16 4.08
CA ASP A 556 32.33 9.79 4.49
C ASP A 556 32.31 8.37 5.06
N TRP A 557 33.07 7.46 4.44
CA TRP A 557 33.17 6.06 4.85
C TRP A 557 34.53 5.71 5.46
N THR A 558 35.35 6.70 5.83
CA THR A 558 36.72 6.48 6.35
C THR A 558 36.77 5.63 7.62
N LEU A 559 35.71 5.64 8.44
CA LEU A 559 35.58 4.82 9.66
C LEU A 559 34.67 3.59 9.50
N ALA A 560 34.26 3.24 8.27
CA ALA A 560 33.40 2.08 8.02
C ALA A 560 34.09 0.78 8.47
N GLY A 561 33.42 -0.01 9.32
CA GLY A 561 33.98 -1.24 9.90
C GLY A 561 35.12 -1.04 10.91
N SER A 562 35.34 0.19 11.38
CA SER A 562 36.26 0.42 12.52
C SER A 562 35.79 -0.30 13.80
N GLY A 563 34.47 -0.47 13.97
CA GLY A 563 33.84 -1.28 15.02
C GLY A 563 34.26 -2.75 15.05
N ASP A 564 34.46 -3.41 13.90
CA ASP A 564 34.73 -4.86 13.83
C ASP A 564 36.02 -5.30 14.57
N ARG A 565 36.93 -4.34 14.83
CA ARG A 565 38.20 -4.59 15.51
C ARG A 565 37.98 -4.99 16.97
N ALA A 566 38.53 -6.16 17.31
CA ALA A 566 38.55 -6.68 18.67
C ALA A 566 39.19 -5.67 19.65
N PRO A 567 38.52 -5.34 20.76
CA PRO A 567 39.05 -4.42 21.76
C PRO A 567 40.05 -5.07 22.75
N VAL A 568 40.21 -6.40 22.68
CA VAL A 568 41.04 -7.21 23.59
C VAL A 568 42.15 -7.96 22.82
N PRO A 569 43.27 -8.29 23.48
CA PRO A 569 44.30 -9.17 22.91
C PRO A 569 43.91 -10.66 22.98
N GLY A 570 44.36 -11.46 22.02
CA GLY A 570 44.18 -12.91 21.96
C GLY A 570 43.83 -13.41 20.56
N GLU A 571 43.58 -14.71 20.38
CA GLU A 571 43.10 -15.26 19.11
C GLU A 571 41.57 -15.27 19.10
N VAL A 572 40.98 -14.40 18.28
CA VAL A 572 39.52 -14.33 18.09
C VAL A 572 39.07 -15.55 17.28
N ARG A 573 38.37 -16.48 17.93
CA ARG A 573 37.77 -17.68 17.32
C ARG A 573 36.54 -17.33 16.49
N ASP A 574 35.72 -16.40 16.99
CA ASP A 574 34.51 -15.92 16.32
C ASP A 574 34.16 -14.49 16.75
N TYR A 575 33.34 -13.80 15.96
CA TYR A 575 32.89 -12.42 16.20
C TYR A 575 31.45 -12.19 15.75
N LEU A 576 30.60 -11.85 16.72
CA LEU A 576 29.24 -11.33 16.53
C LEU A 576 29.29 -9.80 16.53
N ASN A 577 29.15 -9.17 15.37
CA ASN A 577 28.71 -7.78 15.24
C ASN A 577 27.22 -7.71 15.61
N VAL A 578 26.86 -6.88 16.58
CA VAL A 578 25.45 -6.65 16.97
C VAL A 578 24.91 -5.44 16.18
N GLY A 579 23.73 -5.62 15.61
CA GLY A 579 23.10 -4.72 14.65
C GLY A 579 23.26 -5.15 13.20
N SER A 580 24.31 -5.90 12.85
CA SER A 580 24.44 -6.51 11.53
C SER A 580 23.57 -7.75 11.42
N LEU A 581 22.45 -7.67 10.68
CA LEU A 581 21.47 -8.76 10.58
C LEU A 581 22.05 -10.07 10.00
N GLU A 582 23.07 -9.97 9.14
CA GLU A 582 23.79 -11.14 8.62
C GLU A 582 24.63 -11.81 9.71
N SER A 583 25.33 -11.01 10.52
CA SER A 583 26.10 -11.48 11.67
C SER A 583 25.18 -12.07 12.75
N GLU A 584 24.11 -11.36 13.12
CA GLU A 584 23.12 -11.83 14.09
C GLU A 584 22.49 -13.16 13.66
N GLY A 585 22.10 -13.28 12.39
CA GLY A 585 21.62 -14.54 11.82
C GLY A 585 22.68 -15.65 11.79
N ARG A 586 23.97 -15.32 11.64
CA ARG A 586 25.09 -16.28 11.70
C ARG A 586 25.37 -16.83 13.11
N HIS A 587 24.90 -16.16 14.16
CA HIS A 587 25.06 -16.58 15.56
C HIS A 587 23.71 -16.90 16.24
N ASP A 588 22.63 -17.09 15.48
CA ASP A 588 21.29 -17.38 16.04
C ASP A 588 20.84 -16.37 17.11
N HIS A 589 21.19 -15.09 16.92
CA HIS A 589 21.02 -14.02 17.91
C HIS A 589 19.54 -13.69 18.19
N GLU A 590 19.16 -13.69 19.47
CA GLU A 590 17.80 -13.36 19.92
C GLU A 590 17.85 -12.44 21.15
N VAL A 591 17.18 -11.27 21.07
CA VAL A 591 17.02 -10.36 22.22
C VAL A 591 15.82 -10.75 23.07
N ARG A 592 16.09 -11.36 24.23
CA ARG A 592 15.09 -11.88 25.18
C ARG A 592 14.63 -10.81 26.16
N THR A 593 13.90 -9.81 25.66
CA THR A 593 13.40 -8.71 26.50
C THR A 593 12.46 -9.18 27.61
N GLN A 594 12.61 -8.59 28.80
CA GLN A 594 11.70 -8.82 29.94
C GLN A 594 10.41 -7.96 29.85
N GLN A 595 10.33 -7.01 28.93
CA GLN A 595 9.21 -6.09 28.79
C GLN A 595 8.48 -6.33 27.47
N PRO A 596 7.33 -7.04 27.46
CA PRO A 596 6.53 -7.23 26.25
C PRO A 596 6.13 -5.91 25.61
N GLY A 597 6.17 -5.87 24.27
CA GLY A 597 5.95 -4.66 23.46
C GLY A 597 7.18 -3.75 23.31
N TRP A 598 8.26 -3.99 24.07
CA TRP A 598 9.53 -3.29 23.89
C TRP A 598 10.30 -3.81 22.66
N GLN A 599 11.00 -2.93 21.96
CA GLN A 599 11.57 -3.20 20.64
C GLN A 599 13.09 -2.94 20.62
N PRO A 600 13.93 -3.95 20.34
CA PRO A 600 15.39 -3.84 20.33
C PRO A 600 15.90 -3.17 19.04
N TYR A 601 15.53 -1.91 18.82
CA TYR A 601 16.04 -1.16 17.69
C TYR A 601 17.56 -0.99 17.79
N THR A 602 18.20 -1.03 16.63
CA THR A 602 19.64 -0.85 16.49
C THR A 602 20.02 0.61 16.51
N VAL A 603 21.09 0.90 17.24
CA VAL A 603 21.72 2.22 17.33
C VAL A 603 23.01 2.25 16.50
N LEU A 604 23.41 3.46 16.11
CA LEU A 604 24.68 3.76 15.47
C LEU A 604 25.39 4.79 16.35
N ARG A 605 26.64 4.53 16.75
CA ARG A 605 27.40 5.38 17.68
C ARG A 605 28.87 5.47 17.30
N ARG A 606 29.56 6.49 17.83
CA ARG A 606 30.99 6.75 17.62
C ARG A 606 31.67 7.12 18.93
N GLN A 607 32.90 6.64 19.10
CA GLN A 607 33.82 7.07 20.16
C GLN A 607 35.24 7.12 19.62
N GLY A 608 35.84 8.32 19.57
CA GLY A 608 37.12 8.54 18.90
C GLY A 608 37.05 8.17 17.42
N ASP A 609 37.92 7.26 16.97
CA ASP A 609 38.02 6.78 15.59
C ASP A 609 37.36 5.41 15.38
N VAL A 610 36.39 5.05 16.24
CA VAL A 610 35.57 3.84 16.11
C VAL A 610 34.11 4.22 15.96
N VAL A 611 33.49 3.77 14.88
CA VAL A 611 32.06 3.83 14.55
C VAL A 611 31.51 2.41 14.54
N ASP A 612 30.41 2.20 15.26
CA ASP A 612 29.88 0.86 15.51
C ASP A 612 28.35 0.83 15.61
N SER A 613 27.77 -0.31 15.24
CA SER A 613 26.35 -0.62 15.46
C SER A 613 26.17 -1.38 16.78
N GLY A 614 24.95 -1.34 17.32
CA GLY A 614 24.59 -2.16 18.47
C GLY A 614 23.08 -2.23 18.67
N ARG A 615 22.62 -3.06 19.62
CA ARG A 615 21.21 -3.09 20.06
C ARG A 615 21.13 -2.66 21.51
N VAL A 616 20.09 -1.88 21.82
CA VAL A 616 19.67 -1.72 23.22
C VAL A 616 19.02 -3.04 23.66
N ILE A 617 19.26 -3.44 24.90
CA ILE A 617 18.83 -4.71 25.50
C ILE A 617 18.19 -4.40 26.85
N VAL A 618 16.92 -4.77 27.03
CA VAL A 618 16.17 -4.61 28.29
C VAL A 618 15.78 -5.99 28.80
N GLY A 619 16.65 -6.59 29.60
CA GLY A 619 16.51 -7.94 30.15
C GLY A 619 17.72 -8.83 29.87
N GLY A 620 17.83 -9.29 28.63
CA GLY A 620 18.81 -10.31 28.23
C GLY A 620 18.80 -10.61 26.74
N GLU A 621 19.72 -11.48 26.31
CA GLU A 621 19.92 -11.92 24.92
C GLU A 621 20.56 -13.32 24.89
N SER A 622 20.51 -14.01 23.75
CA SER A 622 21.21 -15.28 23.53
C SER A 622 21.81 -15.36 22.14
N PHE A 623 22.95 -16.03 22.01
CA PHE A 623 23.69 -16.20 20.76
C PHE A 623 24.63 -17.41 20.83
N THR A 624 24.98 -17.96 19.67
CA THR A 624 25.82 -19.16 19.51
C THR A 624 27.22 -18.78 19.03
N ALA A 625 28.23 -19.09 19.83
CA ALA A 625 29.64 -18.90 19.50
C ALA A 625 30.21 -20.16 18.85
N ARG A 626 30.97 -20.01 17.75
CA ARG A 626 31.48 -21.12 16.93
C ARG A 626 33.01 -21.11 16.83
N GLY A 627 33.58 -22.15 16.23
CA GLY A 627 35.03 -22.27 16.02
C GLY A 627 35.88 -22.48 17.28
N LEU A 628 35.26 -22.84 18.41
CA LEU A 628 35.94 -22.97 19.70
C LEU A 628 36.74 -24.27 19.82
N THR A 629 37.69 -24.29 20.76
CA THR A 629 38.43 -25.47 21.19
C THR A 629 37.84 -26.00 22.50
N PRO A 630 37.26 -27.22 22.53
CA PRO A 630 36.73 -27.82 23.75
C PRO A 630 37.79 -27.99 24.85
N GLY A 631 37.40 -27.74 26.11
CA GLY A 631 38.29 -27.87 27.26
C GLY A 631 39.29 -26.72 27.47
N GLN A 632 39.32 -25.72 26.59
CA GLN A 632 40.03 -24.45 26.82
C GLN A 632 39.05 -23.42 27.39
N ASP A 633 39.54 -22.57 28.30
CA ASP A 633 38.79 -21.40 28.77
C ASP A 633 38.41 -20.49 27.59
N LEU A 634 37.32 -19.73 27.75
CA LEU A 634 36.82 -18.79 26.75
C LEU A 634 36.65 -17.41 27.40
N THR A 635 37.36 -16.41 26.90
CA THR A 635 37.04 -15.01 27.23
C THR A 635 36.02 -14.47 26.22
N ILE A 636 34.84 -14.12 26.74
CA ILE A 636 33.83 -13.37 26.01
C ILE A 636 34.08 -11.89 26.27
N ALA A 637 34.58 -11.17 25.26
CA ALA A 637 34.75 -9.72 25.32
C ALA A 637 33.60 -9.01 24.61
N THR A 638 33.12 -7.90 25.17
CA THR A 638 32.07 -7.08 24.55
C THR A 638 32.35 -5.59 24.67
N ARG A 639 31.93 -4.84 23.65
CA ARG A 639 31.86 -3.38 23.67
C ARG A 639 30.45 -3.01 24.11
N VAL A 640 30.34 -2.28 25.21
CA VAL A 640 29.06 -2.10 25.92
C VAL A 640 28.92 -0.68 26.50
N LEU A 641 27.70 -0.15 26.42
CA LEU A 641 27.18 0.90 27.30
C LEU A 641 26.26 0.23 28.33
N SER A 642 26.30 0.57 29.61
CA SER A 642 25.28 0.12 30.56
C SER A 642 24.91 1.16 31.60
N SER A 643 23.63 1.16 32.00
CA SER A 643 23.06 2.17 32.90
C SER A 643 23.62 2.06 34.33
N ALA A 644 23.40 3.07 35.18
CA ALA A 644 23.81 2.98 36.58
C ALA A 644 23.03 1.89 37.35
N GLU A 645 21.77 1.67 36.98
CA GLU A 645 20.86 0.68 37.56
C GLU A 645 21.22 -0.76 37.12
N ASN A 646 20.58 -1.77 37.72
CA ASN A 646 20.90 -3.21 37.65
C ASN A 646 21.79 -3.66 36.47
N ARG A 647 23.07 -3.93 36.74
CA ARG A 647 24.07 -4.37 35.74
C ARG A 647 24.46 -5.85 35.82
N ASP A 648 23.75 -6.62 36.63
CA ASP A 648 24.10 -8.02 36.91
C ASP A 648 23.30 -8.97 36.01
N VAL A 649 23.92 -9.45 34.93
CA VAL A 649 23.38 -10.52 34.06
C VAL A 649 23.97 -11.88 34.42
N ARG A 650 23.15 -12.91 34.51
CA ARG A 650 23.59 -14.30 34.64
C ARG A 650 24.05 -14.80 33.27
N VAL A 651 25.22 -15.40 33.19
CA VAL A 651 25.75 -16.03 31.98
C VAL A 651 25.48 -17.52 32.06
N ARG A 652 24.89 -18.10 31.00
CA ARG A 652 24.85 -19.56 30.80
C ARG A 652 25.55 -19.98 29.53
N ILE A 653 26.03 -21.21 29.55
CA ILE A 653 26.69 -21.92 28.44
C ILE A 653 26.01 -23.27 28.29
N ASP A 654 25.34 -23.50 27.15
CA ASP A 654 24.48 -24.66 26.88
C ASP A 654 23.50 -24.95 28.03
N GLY A 655 22.89 -23.89 28.57
CA GLY A 655 21.94 -23.94 29.70
C GLY A 655 22.57 -24.18 31.09
N ARG A 656 23.89 -24.30 31.21
CA ARG A 656 24.61 -24.44 32.49
C ARG A 656 25.01 -23.07 33.03
N ASP A 657 24.89 -22.85 34.34
CA ASP A 657 25.25 -21.58 34.99
C ASP A 657 26.78 -21.39 34.97
N ALA A 658 27.26 -20.35 34.27
CA ALA A 658 28.68 -19.98 34.21
C ALA A 658 29.04 -18.87 35.21
N GLY A 659 28.04 -18.18 35.74
CA GLY A 659 28.21 -17.15 36.78
C GLY A 659 27.37 -15.89 36.51
N VAL A 660 27.77 -14.78 37.12
CA VAL A 660 27.14 -13.47 36.94
C VAL A 660 28.16 -12.48 36.41
N TRP A 661 27.90 -11.94 35.22
CA TRP A 661 28.66 -10.84 34.63
C TRP A 661 28.07 -9.53 35.13
N ARG A 662 28.89 -8.74 35.83
CA ARG A 662 28.54 -7.39 36.26
C ARG A 662 29.09 -6.40 35.24
N LEU A 663 28.22 -5.78 34.46
CA LEU A 663 28.62 -4.85 33.42
C LEU A 663 29.21 -3.55 34.01
N PRO A 664 30.13 -2.89 33.31
CA PRO A 664 30.77 -1.63 33.74
C PRO A 664 29.80 -0.44 33.64
N GLU A 665 29.79 0.42 34.64
CA GLU A 665 28.97 1.65 34.64
C GLU A 665 29.43 2.59 33.52
N SER A 666 28.63 2.70 32.46
CA SER A 666 29.05 3.32 31.19
C SER A 666 27.84 3.87 30.41
N PRO A 667 27.14 4.90 30.93
CA PRO A 667 25.98 5.47 30.25
C PRO A 667 26.34 6.34 29.03
N ASP A 668 27.44 7.10 29.11
CA ASP A 668 27.78 8.15 28.13
C ASP A 668 28.85 7.74 27.10
N ALA A 669 29.70 6.77 27.44
CA ALA A 669 30.83 6.32 26.63
C ALA A 669 31.01 4.81 26.79
N TRP A 670 31.11 4.08 25.68
CA TRP A 670 31.24 2.63 25.71
C TRP A 670 32.57 2.23 26.34
N THR A 671 32.56 1.07 26.98
CA THR A 671 33.72 0.43 27.58
C THR A 671 33.84 -0.99 27.06
N THR A 672 34.99 -1.63 27.32
CA THR A 672 35.15 -3.05 27.05
C THR A 672 34.93 -3.81 28.35
N ALA A 673 34.03 -4.79 28.31
CA ALA A 673 33.80 -5.72 29.39
C ALA A 673 34.26 -7.12 28.97
N GLU A 674 34.78 -7.90 29.91
CA GLU A 674 35.23 -9.27 29.68
C GLU A 674 34.58 -10.21 30.69
N PHE A 675 34.31 -11.45 30.27
CA PHE A 675 33.85 -12.54 31.11
C PHE A 675 34.54 -13.85 30.71
N THR A 676 35.22 -14.49 31.65
CA THR A 676 35.89 -15.76 31.40
C THR A 676 34.99 -16.94 31.79
N VAL A 677 34.69 -17.78 30.80
CA VAL A 677 34.04 -19.07 30.94
C VAL A 677 35.11 -20.15 31.13
N ALA A 678 34.98 -20.97 32.17
CA ALA A 678 35.88 -22.09 32.40
C ALA A 678 35.73 -23.18 31.31
N GLY A 679 36.84 -23.74 30.84
CA GLY A 679 36.88 -24.69 29.72
C GLY A 679 36.10 -25.99 29.94
N GLU A 680 35.78 -26.34 31.18
CA GLU A 680 34.89 -27.46 31.52
C GLU A 680 33.43 -27.24 31.07
N LEU A 681 33.04 -25.99 30.78
CA LEU A 681 31.74 -25.64 30.18
C LEU A 681 31.82 -25.63 28.65
N ILE A 682 32.99 -25.38 28.06
CA ILE A 682 33.23 -25.43 26.60
C ILE A 682 33.37 -26.90 26.16
N THR A 683 32.23 -27.60 26.05
CA THR A 683 32.20 -29.04 25.73
C THR A 683 32.16 -29.36 24.22
N SER A 684 32.07 -28.32 23.38
CA SER A 684 31.80 -28.38 21.94
C SER A 684 32.51 -27.22 21.22
N PRO A 685 32.89 -27.34 19.94
CA PRO A 685 33.38 -26.22 19.14
C PRO A 685 32.29 -25.17 18.80
N GLU A 686 31.04 -25.47 19.15
CA GLU A 686 29.88 -24.60 19.03
C GLU A 686 29.09 -24.64 20.35
N VAL A 687 28.88 -23.49 20.99
CA VAL A 687 28.18 -23.37 22.29
C VAL A 687 27.17 -22.23 22.27
N THR A 688 26.03 -22.41 22.95
CA THR A 688 25.02 -21.37 23.13
C THR A 688 25.32 -20.56 24.39
N VAL A 689 25.52 -19.25 24.24
CA VAL A 689 25.64 -18.28 25.33
C VAL A 689 24.28 -17.65 25.59
N GLU A 690 23.86 -17.59 26.85
CA GLU A 690 22.64 -16.89 27.27
C GLU A 690 22.98 -15.86 28.35
N LEU A 691 22.56 -14.61 28.14
CA LEU A 691 22.63 -13.51 29.12
C LEU A 691 21.22 -13.29 29.68
N GLU A 692 21.00 -13.67 30.93
CA GLU A 692 19.69 -13.59 31.60
C GLU A 692 19.67 -12.54 32.72
N PRO A 693 18.50 -11.96 33.07
CA PRO A 693 18.34 -11.23 34.31
C PRO A 693 18.64 -12.11 35.54
N THR A 694 19.47 -11.63 36.45
CA THR A 694 19.62 -12.23 37.78
C THR A 694 18.31 -12.26 38.58
N ARG A 695 17.37 -11.36 38.27
CA ARG A 695 16.01 -11.26 38.82
C ARG A 695 14.97 -11.14 37.67
N PRO A 696 14.48 -12.25 37.10
CA PRO A 696 13.48 -12.19 36.04
C PRO A 696 12.16 -11.58 36.53
N LEU A 697 11.42 -10.94 35.62
CA LEU A 697 10.11 -10.29 35.86
C LEU A 697 10.08 -9.15 36.91
N LEU A 698 11.24 -8.69 37.41
CA LEU A 698 11.32 -7.62 38.42
C LEU A 698 12.20 -6.46 37.94
N SER A 699 11.61 -5.27 37.88
CA SER A 699 12.29 -4.00 37.59
C SER A 699 13.13 -3.52 38.80
N PRO A 700 14.29 -2.86 38.62
CA PRO A 700 14.96 -2.58 37.34
C PRO A 700 15.53 -3.85 36.69
N TYR A 701 15.22 -4.04 35.41
CA TYR A 701 15.84 -5.06 34.57
C TYR A 701 17.28 -4.65 34.20
N PRO A 702 18.13 -5.60 33.76
CA PRO A 702 19.38 -5.23 33.11
C PRO A 702 19.14 -4.40 31.85
N GLU A 703 19.68 -3.18 31.81
CA GLU A 703 19.62 -2.31 30.64
C GLU A 703 21.03 -1.91 30.19
N TYR A 704 21.35 -2.32 28.97
CA TYR A 704 22.65 -2.12 28.32
C TYR A 704 22.49 -2.02 26.79
N THR A 705 23.52 -1.53 26.12
CA THR A 705 23.65 -1.58 24.66
C THR A 705 24.86 -2.45 24.33
N SER A 706 24.64 -3.61 23.73
CA SER A 706 25.69 -4.49 23.21
C SER A 706 26.00 -4.09 21.75
N PHE A 707 27.28 -3.89 21.45
CA PHE A 707 27.76 -3.50 20.11
C PHE A 707 28.44 -4.67 19.38
N GLY A 708 29.09 -5.56 20.12
CA GLY A 708 29.67 -6.77 19.57
C GLY A 708 30.17 -7.73 20.65
N TYR A 709 30.33 -9.00 20.28
CA TYR A 709 30.91 -10.05 21.11
C TYR A 709 32.06 -10.72 20.36
N TRP A 710 33.27 -10.65 20.93
CA TRP A 710 34.47 -11.33 20.44
C TRP A 710 34.77 -12.52 21.34
N PHE A 711 34.92 -13.70 20.75
CA PHE A 711 35.15 -14.96 21.45
C PHE A 711 36.62 -15.34 21.34
N VAL A 712 37.34 -15.35 22.47
CA VAL A 712 38.82 -15.40 22.50
C VAL A 712 39.33 -16.60 23.29
N GLN A 713 40.32 -17.32 22.73
CA GLN A 713 41.05 -18.44 23.37
C GLN A 713 42.52 -18.47 22.95
#